data_AF-A0A3A1YA85-F1
#
_entry.id   AF-A0A3A1YA85-F1
#
_cell.length_a   1.000
_cell.length_b   1.000
_cell.length_c   1.000
_cell.angle_alpha   90.00
_cell.angle_beta   90.00
_cell.angle_gamma   90.00
#
_symmetry.space_group_name_H-M   'P 1'
#
loop_
_entity.id
_entity.type
_entity.pdbx_description
1 polymer ?
#
loop_
_entity_poly.entity_id
_entity_poly.type
_entity_poly.pdbx_seq_one_letter_code
_entity_poly.pdbx_strand_id
1 'polypeptide(L)'
;ANVTGKAVEINATKGDALITNSVVNATEGDAKVGAANLAAITNSNISALNGNASIIAGNVDLNNANVVGKAVEINATKGDATIVNSVVNATDGDAKIAAVNHAAIVGSNITALAGNVSVVAGNVTLNSANVTGLNVDVNATNGSATLINSTINATTGNAKINATENTTLLGTNIEAKQGKAEVEGNNVTSNNSNITGFDVAKLKARNNLDANNTNVTALNGTALVTADNNATVTGTNVLSPNGDSNVIAGNLTLDNVNVTGKSVEVNATKGDATIANSEINATDGDAKLAAVNHAAISDSNITALEGNASVVAGNVTLNNTNVIGKNVDVNATKGSATLINSNVNATTGNATINSTDTTTLNGTNVEAKQGDAIVEGGSINSNNSNITGYNVARLEARTGDANVINTNVTSLNGSAAITANNGTLNLDGTNVTAVENVTLEGSQIVINNTNTSSENGDIIMRAVNGTATVTNSKASALNGNITVSGTNGTTAYNNTFIAKENVSIGEGGHTNVTGNNITGKYLNTNGTTSEIRDNVLNLSGGLNANGTDTSVENPVIISNNKGLINTTPSVNGRYDTGKILRDNPDLVIVNPINDVTNNDARTILEDTIYKYNDWLSQKDGVDLRLEDTDQGTLGEDLEKLRNDNFATVSVSQIPAGKTIVVEAPSSLMLTQCKAVIDSLASEHNVTDADRDTLSIEQIIRKYKFNAIDSARITAACTQVPEALKTKPQKK
;
A
#
# COMPACT_ATOMS: atom_id res chain seq x y z
N ALA A 1 25.88 -0.16 71.35
CA ALA A 1 25.68 -1.21 72.37
C ALA A 1 24.93 -2.36 71.71
N ASN A 2 25.26 -3.60 72.06
CA ASN A 2 24.52 -4.76 71.54
C ASN A 2 23.25 -4.98 72.37
N VAL A 3 22.11 -5.06 71.72
CA VAL A 3 20.80 -5.27 72.34
C VAL A 3 20.18 -6.52 71.74
N THR A 4 19.91 -7.52 72.57
CA THR A 4 19.26 -8.76 72.16
C THR A 4 18.07 -9.03 73.07
N GLY A 5 16.93 -9.42 72.50
CA GLY A 5 15.73 -9.76 73.26
C GLY A 5 14.73 -10.55 72.43
N LYS A 6 13.59 -10.94 73.02
CA LYS A 6 12.49 -11.57 72.27
C LYS A 6 11.95 -10.61 71.21
N ALA A 7 11.65 -9.37 71.63
CA ALA A 7 11.42 -8.22 70.77
C ALA A 7 12.35 -7.09 71.23
N VAL A 8 12.75 -6.19 70.33
CA VAL A 8 13.63 -5.08 70.65
C VAL A 8 13.08 -3.79 70.06
N GLU A 9 13.03 -2.73 70.86
CA GLU A 9 12.64 -1.39 70.42
C GLU A 9 13.65 -0.35 70.94
N ILE A 10 14.19 0.46 70.04
CA ILE A 10 14.99 1.65 70.33
C ILE A 10 14.20 2.84 69.81
N ASN A 11 13.74 3.73 70.70
CA ASN A 11 12.83 4.80 70.32
C ASN A 11 13.27 6.16 70.90
N ALA A 12 13.79 7.03 70.04
CA ALA A 12 14.13 8.42 70.35
C ALA A 12 12.91 9.32 70.09
N THR A 13 12.02 9.41 71.08
CA THR A 13 10.77 10.21 70.98
C THR A 13 11.02 11.71 70.76
N LYS A 14 12.25 12.18 71.03
CA LYS A 14 12.77 13.51 70.66
C LYS A 14 14.18 13.34 70.12
N GLY A 15 14.53 14.07 69.06
CA GLY A 15 15.87 14.05 68.48
C GLY A 15 16.16 12.81 67.66
N ASP A 16 17.41 12.35 67.72
CA ASP A 16 17.99 11.35 66.81
C ASP A 16 18.25 10.01 67.52
N ALA A 17 18.16 8.92 66.77
CA ALA A 17 18.67 7.61 67.16
C ALA A 17 19.95 7.31 66.37
N LEU A 18 21.10 7.27 67.07
CA LEU A 18 22.41 7.02 66.47
C LEU A 18 22.90 5.62 66.89
N ILE A 19 22.99 4.70 65.93
CA ILE A 19 23.40 3.31 66.15
C ILE A 19 24.67 3.05 65.33
N THR A 20 25.79 2.80 66.01
CA THR A 20 27.09 2.61 65.34
C THR A 20 27.77 1.36 65.87
N ASN A 21 28.36 0.56 64.98
CA ASN A 21 29.11 -0.66 65.32
C ASN A 21 28.35 -1.56 66.33
N SER A 22 27.05 -1.74 66.12
CA SER A 22 26.15 -2.36 67.10
C SER A 22 25.28 -3.46 66.48
N VAL A 23 24.80 -4.37 67.32
CA VAL A 23 23.82 -5.41 66.96
C VAL A 23 22.52 -5.19 67.73
N VAL A 24 21.40 -5.09 67.03
CA VAL A 24 20.04 -5.01 67.56
C VAL A 24 19.28 -6.23 67.07
N ASN A 25 19.03 -7.22 67.94
CA ASN A 25 18.53 -8.52 67.54
C ASN A 25 17.28 -8.95 68.32
N ALA A 26 16.17 -9.19 67.60
CA ALA A 26 14.94 -9.77 68.12
C ALA A 26 14.82 -11.26 67.72
N THR A 27 14.68 -12.15 68.71
CA THR A 27 14.67 -13.61 68.46
C THR A 27 13.30 -14.20 68.14
N GLU A 28 12.21 -13.56 68.60
CA GLU A 28 10.84 -14.08 68.45
C GLU A 28 9.86 -13.05 67.84
N GLY A 29 10.06 -11.75 68.12
CA GLY A 29 9.21 -10.65 67.68
C GLY A 29 9.97 -9.62 66.84
N ASP A 30 9.47 -8.37 66.86
CA ASP A 30 9.99 -7.31 66.00
C ASP A 30 11.29 -6.67 66.52
N ALA A 31 12.09 -6.14 65.60
CA ALA A 31 13.20 -5.23 65.87
C ALA A 31 12.85 -3.83 65.33
N LYS A 32 12.65 -2.86 66.22
CA LYS A 32 12.18 -1.50 65.87
C LYS A 32 13.20 -0.43 66.24
N VAL A 33 13.46 0.48 65.32
CA VAL A 33 14.24 1.71 65.55
C VAL A 33 13.36 2.92 65.16
N GLY A 34 13.04 3.76 66.13
CA GLY A 34 12.23 4.95 65.99
C GLY A 34 13.01 6.23 66.33
N ALA A 35 12.82 7.32 65.58
CA ALA A 35 13.34 8.64 65.96
C ALA A 35 12.45 9.80 65.47
N ALA A 36 12.33 10.87 66.25
CA ALA A 36 11.53 12.03 65.85
C ALA A 36 12.16 12.85 64.69
N ASN A 37 13.50 12.85 64.60
CA ASN A 37 14.27 13.57 63.60
C ASN A 37 15.07 12.62 62.70
N LEU A 38 16.19 12.06 63.14
CA LEU A 38 17.04 11.17 62.32
C LEU A 38 17.24 9.79 62.97
N ALA A 39 17.09 8.71 62.20
CA ALA A 39 17.63 7.40 62.55
C ALA A 39 18.87 7.12 61.69
N ALA A 40 20.07 7.21 62.29
CA ALA A 40 21.33 6.95 61.62
C ALA A 40 21.95 5.63 62.11
N ILE A 41 22.10 4.66 61.19
CA ILE A 41 22.58 3.31 61.48
C ILE A 41 23.83 3.05 60.63
N THR A 42 24.98 2.91 61.29
CA THR A 42 26.28 2.78 60.63
C THR A 42 27.00 1.52 61.07
N ASN A 43 27.50 0.71 60.13
CA ASN A 43 28.26 -0.53 60.42
C ASN A 43 27.54 -1.43 61.43
N SER A 44 26.22 -1.56 61.33
CA SER A 44 25.38 -2.16 62.38
C SER A 44 24.38 -3.16 61.80
N ASN A 45 23.99 -4.14 62.63
CA ASN A 45 23.01 -5.16 62.28
C ASN A 45 21.70 -4.91 63.04
N ILE A 46 20.58 -4.82 62.33
CA ILE A 46 19.23 -4.81 62.88
C ILE A 46 18.53 -6.07 62.38
N SER A 47 18.24 -7.02 63.25
CA SER A 47 17.69 -8.33 62.85
C SER A 47 16.46 -8.72 63.68
N ALA A 48 15.44 -9.25 63.01
CA ALA A 48 14.27 -9.88 63.62
C ALA A 48 14.08 -11.27 63.00
N LEU A 49 14.46 -12.33 63.72
CA LEU A 49 14.50 -13.69 63.15
C LEU A 49 13.12 -14.20 62.73
N ASN A 50 12.11 -13.94 63.55
CA ASN A 50 10.72 -14.41 63.35
C ASN A 50 9.70 -13.27 63.25
N GLY A 51 10.13 -12.02 63.44
CA GLY A 51 9.28 -10.83 63.37
C GLY A 51 9.75 -9.84 62.30
N ASN A 52 9.21 -8.63 62.33
CA ASN A 52 9.54 -7.61 61.34
C ASN A 52 10.70 -6.73 61.82
N ALA A 53 11.52 -6.24 60.89
CA ALA A 53 12.47 -5.17 61.14
C ALA A 53 11.90 -3.85 60.64
N SER A 54 11.87 -2.82 61.49
CA SER A 54 11.27 -1.53 61.14
C SER A 54 12.14 -0.36 61.61
N ILE A 55 12.42 0.58 60.70
CA ILE A 55 13.19 1.80 60.95
C ILE A 55 12.33 2.98 60.50
N ILE A 56 11.79 3.73 61.46
CA ILE A 56 10.84 4.82 61.21
C ILE A 56 11.35 6.10 61.85
N ALA A 57 11.61 7.12 61.04
CA ALA A 57 12.07 8.40 61.57
C ALA A 57 11.66 9.59 60.70
N GLY A 58 12.02 10.83 61.08
CA GLY A 58 11.87 11.98 60.18
C GLY A 58 12.69 11.80 58.91
N ASN A 59 13.96 11.42 59.08
CA ASN A 59 14.93 11.00 58.06
C ASN A 59 15.55 9.67 58.47
N VAL A 60 15.98 8.86 57.51
CA VAL A 60 16.66 7.58 57.76
C VAL A 60 17.96 7.51 56.99
N ASP A 61 19.06 7.23 57.68
CA ASP A 61 20.39 7.02 57.08
C ASP A 61 20.93 5.63 57.45
N LEU A 62 21.11 4.77 56.45
CA LEU A 62 21.75 3.46 56.57
C LEU A 62 23.09 3.51 55.84
N ASN A 63 24.19 3.26 56.55
CA ASN A 63 25.52 3.23 55.96
C ASN A 63 26.26 1.95 56.38
N ASN A 64 26.50 1.07 55.42
CA ASN A 64 27.07 -0.26 55.68
C ASN A 64 26.28 -1.00 56.78
N ALA A 65 24.95 -0.87 56.74
CA ALA A 65 24.04 -1.50 57.70
C ALA A 65 23.43 -2.78 57.11
N ASN A 66 23.04 -3.70 57.98
CA ASN A 66 22.33 -4.91 57.59
C ASN A 66 21.00 -4.98 58.35
N VAL A 67 19.89 -4.90 57.62
CA VAL A 67 18.53 -4.91 58.16
C VAL A 67 17.83 -6.17 57.67
N VAL A 68 17.51 -7.09 58.58
CA VAL A 68 16.94 -8.40 58.25
C VAL A 68 15.68 -8.64 59.06
N GLY A 69 14.60 -9.07 58.42
CA GLY A 69 13.36 -9.43 59.11
C GLY A 69 12.50 -10.36 58.28
N LYS A 70 11.39 -10.83 58.86
CA LYS A 70 10.33 -11.48 58.11
C LYS A 70 9.82 -10.56 57.01
N ALA A 71 9.40 -9.36 57.39
CA ALA A 71 9.25 -8.19 56.53
C ALA A 71 10.19 -7.07 57.01
N VAL A 72 10.50 -6.14 56.11
CA VAL A 72 11.33 -4.98 56.43
C VAL A 72 10.63 -3.68 56.02
N GLU A 73 10.62 -2.69 56.91
CA GLU A 73 10.10 -1.36 56.64
C GLU A 73 11.14 -0.29 57.00
N ILE A 74 11.44 0.58 56.03
CA ILE A 74 12.25 1.78 56.18
C ILE A 74 11.38 2.96 55.79
N ASN A 75 11.13 3.89 56.71
CA ASN A 75 10.18 4.97 56.50
C ASN A 75 10.70 6.31 57.03
N ALA A 76 11.07 7.21 56.11
CA ALA A 76 11.40 8.60 56.37
C ALA A 76 10.16 9.48 56.25
N THR A 77 9.52 9.72 57.39
CA THR A 77 8.19 10.36 57.51
C THR A 77 8.16 11.86 57.21
N LYS A 78 9.31 12.53 57.10
CA LYS A 78 9.39 13.98 56.84
C LYS A 78 10.37 14.36 55.74
N GLY A 79 11.42 13.56 55.53
CA GLY A 79 12.48 13.89 54.59
C GLY A 79 12.98 12.66 53.84
N ASP A 80 14.27 12.40 53.94
CA ASP A 80 14.99 11.50 53.04
C ASP A 80 15.27 10.14 53.68
N ALA A 81 15.31 9.11 52.84
CA ALA A 81 15.85 7.80 53.16
C ALA A 81 17.13 7.55 52.35
N THR A 82 18.28 7.62 53.00
CA THR A 82 19.60 7.38 52.41
C THR A 82 20.09 5.99 52.79
N ILE A 83 20.34 5.12 51.80
CA ILE A 83 20.76 3.74 52.01
C ILE A 83 22.02 3.47 51.20
N VAL A 84 23.17 3.37 51.87
CA VAL A 84 24.49 3.29 51.25
C VAL A 84 25.20 2.01 51.66
N ASN A 85 25.67 1.24 50.68
CA ASN A 85 26.40 -0.02 50.86
C ASN A 85 25.74 -0.97 51.88
N SER A 86 24.41 -0.95 51.95
CA SER A 86 23.64 -1.63 52.99
C SER A 86 22.86 -2.81 52.41
N VAL A 87 22.45 -3.71 53.30
CA VAL A 87 21.60 -4.86 52.97
C VAL A 87 20.27 -4.69 53.67
N VAL A 88 19.18 -4.82 52.91
CA VAL A 88 17.80 -4.81 53.41
C VAL A 88 17.14 -6.10 52.92
N ASN A 89 16.87 -7.04 53.82
CA ASN A 89 16.44 -8.39 53.45
C ASN A 89 15.18 -8.80 54.21
N ALA A 90 14.07 -8.93 53.49
CA ALA A 90 12.84 -9.54 53.95
C ALA A 90 12.80 -11.02 53.54
N THR A 91 12.67 -11.92 54.52
CA THR A 91 12.78 -13.36 54.27
C THR A 91 11.47 -14.01 53.82
N ASP A 92 10.32 -13.50 54.23
CA ASP A 92 8.99 -14.08 53.94
C ASP A 92 7.95 -13.04 53.48
N GLY A 93 8.14 -11.77 53.84
CA GLY A 93 7.24 -10.66 53.54
C GLY A 93 7.87 -9.60 52.65
N ASP A 94 7.27 -8.41 52.64
CA ASP A 94 7.72 -7.30 51.80
C ASP A 94 8.95 -6.59 52.37
N ALA A 95 9.74 -5.99 51.47
CA ALA A 95 10.72 -4.96 51.80
C ALA A 95 10.20 -3.60 51.30
N LYS A 96 9.85 -2.71 52.23
CA LYS A 96 9.25 -1.40 51.94
C LYS A 96 10.20 -0.28 52.30
N ILE A 97 10.47 0.60 51.35
CA ILE A 97 11.27 1.82 51.53
C ILE A 97 10.38 2.99 51.14
N ALA A 98 10.10 3.86 52.11
CA ALA A 98 9.28 5.05 51.93
C ALA A 98 10.05 6.29 52.38
N ALA A 99 9.95 7.38 51.61
CA ALA A 99 10.44 8.69 52.01
C ALA A 99 9.49 9.78 51.50
N VAL A 100 9.36 10.89 52.22
CA VAL A 100 8.54 12.01 51.73
C VAL A 100 9.23 12.73 50.57
N ASN A 101 10.55 12.94 50.69
CA ASN A 101 11.31 13.76 49.76
C ASN A 101 12.11 12.91 48.77
N HIS A 102 13.11 12.17 49.24
CA HIS A 102 14.01 11.40 48.38
C HIS A 102 14.37 10.04 48.98
N ALA A 103 14.28 8.98 48.18
CA ALA A 103 14.92 7.70 48.48
C ALA A 103 16.20 7.55 47.65
N ALA A 104 17.36 7.59 48.31
CA ALA A 104 18.68 7.46 47.68
C ALA A 104 19.33 6.12 48.07
N ILE A 105 19.38 5.18 47.14
CA ILE A 105 19.92 3.83 47.36
C ILE A 105 21.18 3.65 46.53
N VAL A 106 22.33 3.53 47.20
CA VAL A 106 23.66 3.51 46.56
C VAL A 106 24.41 2.24 46.98
N GLY A 107 24.88 1.45 46.00
CA GLY A 107 25.69 0.25 46.27
C GLY A 107 25.02 -0.80 47.16
N SER A 108 23.69 -0.75 47.28
CA SER A 108 22.94 -1.50 48.30
C SER A 108 22.11 -2.62 47.69
N ASN A 109 21.81 -3.65 48.49
CA ASN A 109 20.99 -4.79 48.10
C ASN A 109 19.67 -4.78 48.87
N ILE A 110 18.55 -4.70 48.15
CA ILE A 110 17.20 -4.72 48.70
C ILE A 110 16.50 -5.98 48.17
N THR A 111 16.17 -6.90 49.07
CA THR A 111 15.63 -8.22 48.71
C THR A 111 14.39 -8.54 49.51
N ALA A 112 13.37 -9.08 48.84
CA ALA A 112 12.23 -9.75 49.44
C ALA A 112 12.10 -11.15 48.83
N LEU A 113 12.51 -12.20 49.55
CA LEU A 113 12.63 -13.55 48.99
C LEU A 113 11.27 -14.17 48.60
N ALA A 114 10.24 -13.93 49.41
CA ALA A 114 8.87 -14.40 49.18
C ALA A 114 7.82 -13.29 49.16
N GLY A 115 8.25 -12.02 49.17
CA GLY A 115 7.38 -10.85 49.13
C GLY A 115 7.76 -9.86 48.05
N ASN A 116 7.19 -8.67 48.11
CA ASN A 116 7.43 -7.61 47.14
C ASN A 116 8.47 -6.62 47.64
N VAL A 117 9.16 -5.96 46.71
CA VAL A 117 9.95 -4.78 47.03
C VAL A 117 9.23 -3.54 46.54
N SER A 118 9.13 -2.53 47.40
CA SER A 118 8.53 -1.24 47.06
C SER A 118 9.42 -0.09 47.52
N VAL A 119 9.81 0.78 46.59
CA VAL A 119 10.55 2.02 46.85
C VAL A 119 9.68 3.19 46.42
N VAL A 120 9.16 3.95 47.39
CA VAL A 120 8.22 5.05 47.15
C VAL A 120 8.76 6.33 47.78
N ALA A 121 8.98 7.36 46.96
CA ALA A 121 9.38 8.66 47.48
C ALA A 121 8.99 9.80 46.54
N GLY A 122 9.17 11.06 46.96
CA GLY A 122 9.03 12.21 46.06
C GLY A 122 9.93 12.05 44.82
N ASN A 123 11.21 11.80 45.05
CA ASN A 123 12.21 11.38 44.05
C ASN A 123 12.80 10.02 44.43
N VAL A 124 13.27 9.26 43.44
CA VAL A 124 14.00 8.01 43.68
C VAL A 124 15.32 8.00 42.91
N THR A 125 16.40 7.64 43.59
CA THR A 125 17.71 7.40 42.96
C THR A 125 18.23 6.02 43.36
N LEU A 126 18.51 5.19 42.36
CA LEU A 126 19.19 3.91 42.52
C LEU A 126 20.53 4.00 41.78
N ASN A 127 21.64 3.85 42.49
CA ASN A 127 22.98 3.91 41.90
C ASN A 127 23.78 2.67 42.31
N SER A 128 24.09 1.81 41.35
CA SER A 128 24.67 0.50 41.60
C SER A 128 23.90 -0.31 42.64
N ALA A 129 22.56 -0.18 42.65
CA ALA A 129 21.70 -0.89 43.57
C ALA A 129 21.15 -2.17 42.93
N ASN A 130 20.91 -3.20 43.75
CA ASN A 130 20.23 -4.42 43.34
C ASN A 130 18.91 -4.55 44.12
N VAL A 131 17.80 -4.62 43.39
CA VAL A 131 16.45 -4.68 43.97
C VAL A 131 15.74 -5.92 43.45
N THR A 132 15.43 -6.88 44.33
CA THR A 132 14.86 -8.19 43.94
C THR A 132 13.65 -8.57 44.79
N GLY A 133 12.54 -8.94 44.15
CA GLY A 133 11.34 -9.41 44.83
C GLY A 133 10.45 -10.30 43.95
N LEU A 134 9.29 -10.72 44.45
CA LEU A 134 8.24 -11.30 43.61
C LEU A 134 7.75 -10.26 42.59
N ASN A 135 7.37 -9.09 43.09
CA ASN A 135 7.20 -7.86 42.33
C ASN A 135 8.20 -6.82 42.82
N VAL A 136 8.56 -5.88 41.95
CA VAL A 136 9.35 -4.71 42.32
C VAL A 136 8.66 -3.45 41.79
N ASP A 137 8.38 -2.50 42.68
CA ASP A 137 7.80 -1.20 42.34
C ASP A 137 8.73 -0.07 42.79
N VAL A 138 9.15 0.75 41.84
CA VAL A 138 9.95 1.96 42.06
C VAL A 138 9.12 3.17 41.62
N ASN A 139 8.63 3.95 42.58
CA ASN A 139 7.66 5.01 42.34
C ASN A 139 8.13 6.36 42.88
N ALA A 140 8.48 7.27 41.97
CA ALA A 140 8.72 8.69 42.26
C ALA A 140 7.40 9.46 42.13
N THR A 141 6.77 9.74 43.27
CA THR A 141 5.38 10.23 43.34
C THR A 141 5.22 11.68 42.92
N ASN A 142 6.22 12.53 43.17
CA ASN A 142 6.16 13.97 42.90
C ASN A 142 7.32 14.46 42.04
N GLY A 143 8.17 13.55 41.56
CA GLY A 143 9.47 13.88 41.02
C GLY A 143 9.97 12.82 40.06
N SER A 144 11.29 12.72 39.98
CA SER A 144 11.99 11.90 38.98
C SER A 144 12.52 10.59 39.56
N ALA A 145 12.62 9.57 38.72
CA ALA A 145 13.28 8.29 39.01
C ALA A 145 14.59 8.21 38.21
N THR A 146 15.73 8.09 38.89
CA THR A 146 17.06 7.97 38.26
C THR A 146 17.72 6.66 38.66
N LEU A 147 17.97 5.79 37.68
CA LEU A 147 18.61 4.50 37.87
C LEU A 147 19.92 4.48 37.08
N ILE A 148 21.02 4.20 37.78
CA ILE A 148 22.37 4.18 37.22
C ILE A 148 23.00 2.85 37.60
N ASN A 149 23.42 2.07 36.61
CA ASN A 149 24.08 0.77 36.78
C ASN A 149 23.36 -0.15 37.77
N SER A 150 22.04 -0.07 37.82
CA SER A 150 21.22 -0.74 38.83
C SER A 150 20.48 -1.93 38.22
N THR A 151 20.13 -2.90 39.06
CA THR A 151 19.37 -4.09 38.66
C THR A 151 18.04 -4.14 39.40
N ILE A 152 16.94 -4.25 38.63
CA ILE A 152 15.58 -4.42 39.12
C ILE A 152 15.09 -5.78 38.63
N ASN A 153 14.77 -6.71 39.55
CA ASN A 153 14.47 -8.09 39.19
C ASN A 153 13.20 -8.59 39.91
N ALA A 154 12.14 -8.82 39.13
CA ALA A 154 10.92 -9.47 39.58
C ALA A 154 10.93 -10.94 39.19
N THR A 155 10.83 -11.83 40.18
CA THR A 155 11.02 -13.28 39.97
C THR A 155 9.77 -14.00 39.47
N THR A 156 8.58 -13.50 39.81
CA THR A 156 7.29 -14.10 39.43
C THR A 156 6.29 -13.08 38.88
N GLY A 157 6.38 -11.83 39.32
CA GLY A 157 5.45 -10.76 38.96
C GLY A 157 6.11 -9.69 38.09
N ASN A 158 5.77 -8.42 38.37
CA ASN A 158 6.15 -7.27 37.56
C ASN A 158 7.33 -6.51 38.15
N ALA A 159 8.16 -5.97 37.27
CA ALA A 159 9.16 -4.95 37.59
C ALA A 159 8.68 -3.61 37.00
N LYS A 160 8.31 -2.67 37.87
CA LYS A 160 7.70 -1.39 37.50
C LYS A 160 8.52 -0.21 37.98
N ILE A 161 8.77 0.74 37.09
CA ILE A 161 9.33 2.05 37.40
C ILE A 161 8.34 3.11 36.91
N ASN A 162 7.93 3.99 37.80
CA ASN A 162 7.02 5.08 37.50
C ASN A 162 7.53 6.38 38.11
N ALA A 163 7.57 7.45 37.32
CA ALA A 163 7.83 8.80 37.77
C ALA A 163 6.73 9.75 37.30
N THR A 164 6.35 10.72 38.13
CA THR A 164 5.47 11.81 37.69
C THR A 164 6.20 12.81 36.81
N GLU A 165 7.46 13.09 37.11
CA GLU A 165 8.38 13.83 36.25
C GLU A 165 9.20 12.87 35.38
N ASN A 166 10.53 12.90 35.39
CA ASN A 166 11.35 12.19 34.41
C ASN A 166 11.81 10.82 34.91
N THR A 167 12.01 9.89 33.98
CA THR A 167 12.69 8.61 34.25
C THR A 167 13.98 8.54 33.46
N THR A 168 15.11 8.31 34.16
CA THR A 168 16.44 8.20 33.54
C THR A 168 17.04 6.83 33.87
N LEU A 169 17.40 6.07 32.84
CA LEU A 169 18.05 4.77 32.94
C LEU A 169 19.43 4.84 32.27
N LEU A 170 20.51 4.64 33.03
CA LEU A 170 21.88 4.61 32.52
C LEU A 170 22.53 3.28 32.89
N GLY A 171 22.78 2.39 31.94
CA GLY A 171 23.38 1.09 32.23
C GLY A 171 22.50 0.19 33.12
N THR A 172 21.18 0.39 33.13
CA THR A 172 20.27 -0.27 34.07
C THR A 172 19.69 -1.55 33.47
N ASN A 173 19.52 -2.59 34.29
CA ASN A 173 18.86 -3.84 33.91
C ASN A 173 17.53 -3.98 34.66
N ILE A 174 16.44 -4.18 33.93
CA ILE A 174 15.10 -4.38 34.47
C ILE A 174 14.56 -5.69 33.90
N GLU A 175 14.28 -6.66 34.77
CA GLU A 175 13.85 -7.99 34.38
C GLU A 175 12.60 -8.40 35.16
N ALA A 176 11.59 -8.89 34.44
CA ALA A 176 10.42 -9.56 35.00
C ALA A 176 10.30 -10.96 34.39
N LYS A 177 10.71 -11.98 35.14
CA LYS A 177 10.91 -13.35 34.61
C LYS A 177 9.64 -14.05 34.14
N GLN A 178 8.49 -13.66 34.70
CA GLN A 178 7.18 -14.25 34.40
C GLN A 178 6.09 -13.20 34.19
N GLY A 179 6.40 -11.91 34.37
CA GLY A 179 5.44 -10.82 34.27
C GLY A 179 5.90 -9.72 33.32
N LYS A 180 5.59 -8.47 33.70
CA LYS A 180 5.84 -7.28 32.88
C LYS A 180 7.02 -6.48 33.42
N ALA A 181 7.85 -5.98 32.51
CA ALA A 181 8.83 -4.94 32.79
C ALA A 181 8.32 -3.61 32.22
N GLU A 182 7.98 -2.66 33.08
CA GLU A 182 7.34 -1.40 32.69
C GLU A 182 8.11 -0.19 33.23
N VAL A 183 8.44 0.74 32.33
CA VAL A 183 9.08 2.00 32.64
C VAL A 183 8.21 3.15 32.12
N GLU A 184 7.83 4.06 33.01
CA GLU A 184 7.01 5.22 32.68
C GLU A 184 7.55 6.51 33.32
N GLY A 185 7.42 7.62 32.58
CA GLY A 185 7.73 8.98 33.04
C GLY A 185 7.05 10.04 32.16
N ASN A 186 7.15 11.31 32.54
CA ASN A 186 6.83 12.45 31.69
C ASN A 186 7.78 12.49 30.49
N ASN A 187 9.09 12.63 30.74
CA ASN A 187 10.11 12.30 29.75
C ASN A 187 10.85 11.05 30.19
N VAL A 188 11.31 10.26 29.22
CA VAL A 188 12.10 9.06 29.50
C VAL A 188 13.40 9.10 28.69
N THR A 189 14.52 8.95 29.39
CA THR A 189 15.84 8.77 28.78
C THR A 189 16.37 7.40 29.18
N SER A 190 16.69 6.57 28.19
CA SER A 190 17.26 5.25 28.39
C SER A 190 18.55 5.12 27.59
N ASN A 191 19.66 4.86 28.25
CA ASN A 191 20.97 4.72 27.62
C ASN A 191 21.65 3.43 28.10
N ASN A 192 22.07 2.58 27.16
CA ASN A 192 22.76 1.31 27.44
C ASN A 192 22.00 0.42 28.44
N SER A 193 20.67 0.42 28.40
CA SER A 193 19.83 -0.24 29.40
C SER A 193 19.08 -1.42 28.79
N ASN A 194 18.70 -2.39 29.63
CA ASN A 194 17.97 -3.59 29.25
C ASN A 194 16.64 -3.65 30.00
N ILE A 195 15.55 -3.85 29.27
CA ILE A 195 14.18 -3.94 29.77
C ILE A 195 13.58 -5.22 29.23
N THR A 196 13.53 -6.26 30.06
CA THR A 196 13.11 -7.61 29.67
C THR A 196 11.88 -8.02 30.46
N GLY A 197 10.77 -8.23 29.77
CA GLY A 197 9.56 -8.80 30.34
C GLY A 197 9.24 -10.15 29.71
N PHE A 198 8.61 -11.05 30.47
CA PHE A 198 8.09 -12.28 29.88
C PHE A 198 6.88 -11.96 28.98
N ASP A 199 5.88 -11.27 29.52
CA ASP A 199 4.67 -10.90 28.79
C ASP A 199 4.80 -9.56 28.09
N VAL A 200 5.23 -8.52 28.80
CA VAL A 200 5.32 -7.16 28.25
C VAL A 200 6.63 -6.53 28.67
N ALA A 201 7.35 -5.96 27.71
CA ALA A 201 8.45 -5.04 27.96
C ALA A 201 8.05 -3.67 27.41
N LYS A 202 8.00 -2.67 28.28
CA LYS A 202 7.44 -1.37 27.96
C LYS A 202 8.34 -0.22 28.40
N LEU A 203 8.64 0.66 27.46
CA LEU A 203 9.28 1.94 27.67
C LEU A 203 8.33 3.06 27.20
N LYS A 204 7.80 3.87 28.12
CA LYS A 204 6.75 4.85 27.83
C LYS A 204 7.06 6.24 28.37
N ALA A 205 6.92 7.26 27.53
CA ALA A 205 6.90 8.66 27.93
C ALA A 205 5.53 9.32 27.70
N ARG A 206 5.07 10.16 28.63
CA ARG A 206 3.89 11.04 28.42
C ARG A 206 4.19 12.29 27.60
N ASN A 207 5.46 12.53 27.28
CA ASN A 207 5.91 13.63 26.43
C ASN A 207 7.00 13.12 25.47
N ASN A 208 8.28 13.26 25.82
CA ASN A 208 9.38 12.88 24.95
C ASN A 208 10.12 11.62 25.44
N LEU A 209 10.54 10.78 24.51
CA LEU A 209 11.34 9.58 24.75
C LEU A 209 12.66 9.66 23.98
N ASP A 210 13.77 9.40 24.65
CA ASP A 210 15.10 9.23 24.07
C ASP A 210 15.65 7.86 24.50
N ALA A 211 15.79 6.94 23.55
CA ALA A 211 16.32 5.60 23.78
C ALA A 211 17.57 5.39 22.93
N ASN A 212 18.72 5.25 23.58
CA ASN A 212 20.01 5.06 22.94
C ASN A 212 20.62 3.73 23.41
N ASN A 213 20.95 2.83 22.47
CA ASN A 213 21.53 1.51 22.76
C ASN A 213 20.74 0.75 23.83
N THR A 214 19.41 0.85 23.79
CA THR A 214 18.52 0.20 24.76
C THR A 214 17.97 -1.10 24.16
N ASN A 215 17.75 -2.11 25.00
CA ASN A 215 17.05 -3.33 24.60
C ASN A 215 15.69 -3.37 25.30
N VAL A 216 14.61 -3.46 24.53
CA VAL A 216 13.24 -3.65 25.03
C VAL A 216 12.74 -4.98 24.49
N THR A 217 12.73 -6.01 25.34
CA THR A 217 12.50 -7.39 24.93
C THR A 217 11.33 -8.02 25.68
N ALA A 218 10.27 -8.39 24.96
CA ALA A 218 9.21 -9.25 25.48
C ALA A 218 9.45 -10.69 25.00
N LEU A 219 9.48 -11.67 25.91
CA LEU A 219 9.78 -13.06 25.51
C LEU A 219 8.59 -13.76 24.87
N ASN A 220 7.37 -13.44 25.30
CA ASN A 220 6.14 -14.13 24.88
C ASN A 220 4.99 -13.20 24.44
N GLY A 221 5.02 -11.91 24.79
CA GLY A 221 3.92 -10.98 24.45
C GLY A 221 4.37 -9.75 23.67
N THR A 222 4.25 -8.54 24.21
CA THR A 222 4.46 -7.30 23.43
C THR A 222 5.66 -6.50 23.90
N ALA A 223 6.56 -6.17 22.98
CA ALA A 223 7.59 -5.16 23.19
C ALA A 223 7.06 -3.80 22.71
N LEU A 224 7.11 -2.78 23.58
CA LEU A 224 6.44 -1.50 23.33
C LEU A 224 7.35 -0.32 23.69
N VAL A 225 7.64 0.53 22.71
CA VAL A 225 8.27 1.84 22.89
C VAL A 225 7.28 2.92 22.50
N THR A 226 6.90 3.79 23.44
CA THR A 226 5.80 4.77 23.24
C THR A 226 6.13 6.17 23.75
N ALA A 227 5.71 7.19 23.01
CA ALA A 227 5.78 8.59 23.45
C ALA A 227 4.59 9.42 22.95
N ASP A 228 3.95 10.22 23.79
CA ASP A 228 2.80 11.03 23.32
C ASP A 228 3.22 12.18 22.38
N ASN A 229 4.48 12.64 22.44
CA ASN A 229 5.01 13.72 21.61
C ASN A 229 6.11 13.24 20.66
N ASN A 230 7.37 13.16 21.08
CA ASN A 230 8.47 12.74 20.20
C ASN A 230 9.16 11.50 20.77
N ALA A 231 9.53 10.56 19.90
CA ALA A 231 10.48 9.50 20.24
C ALA A 231 11.70 9.57 19.32
N THR A 232 12.88 9.68 19.92
CA THR A 232 14.17 9.48 19.26
C THR A 232 14.75 8.18 19.76
N VAL A 233 14.97 7.24 18.84
CA VAL A 233 15.40 5.88 19.15
C VAL A 233 16.62 5.57 18.28
N THR A 234 17.76 5.31 18.92
CA THR A 234 19.04 5.09 18.24
C THR A 234 19.71 3.83 18.77
N GLY A 235 20.22 2.96 17.89
CA GLY A 235 20.97 1.76 18.28
C GLY A 235 20.18 0.77 19.14
N THR A 236 18.86 0.89 19.17
CA THR A 236 17.98 0.21 20.13
C THR A 236 17.33 -1.01 19.48
N ASN A 237 17.15 -2.07 20.26
CA ASN A 237 16.41 -3.26 19.83
C ASN A 237 15.04 -3.30 20.53
N VAL A 238 13.98 -3.51 19.74
CA VAL A 238 12.60 -3.73 20.21
C VAL A 238 12.16 -5.10 19.73
N LEU A 239 12.20 -6.09 20.61
CA LEU A 239 12.16 -7.50 20.26
C LEU A 239 11.00 -8.23 20.94
N SER A 240 10.21 -8.95 20.15
CA SER A 240 9.23 -9.90 20.65
C SER A 240 9.13 -11.14 19.76
N PRO A 241 9.97 -12.16 19.96
CA PRO A 241 10.02 -13.32 19.08
C PRO A 241 8.69 -14.07 18.91
N ASN A 242 7.82 -14.00 19.92
CA ASN A 242 6.56 -14.74 19.98
C ASN A 242 5.31 -13.83 20.00
N GLY A 243 5.47 -12.51 19.96
CA GLY A 243 4.35 -11.57 19.91
C GLY A 243 4.72 -10.27 19.23
N ASP A 244 3.99 -9.18 19.45
CA ASP A 244 4.15 -7.99 18.62
C ASP A 244 5.25 -7.05 19.14
N SER A 245 5.87 -6.31 18.22
CA SER A 245 6.86 -5.27 18.54
C SER A 245 6.44 -3.93 17.95
N ASN A 246 6.24 -2.94 18.82
CA ASN A 246 5.64 -1.67 18.42
C ASN A 246 6.47 -0.47 18.87
N VAL A 247 6.66 0.49 17.96
CA VAL A 247 7.26 1.80 18.25
C VAL A 247 6.32 2.91 17.78
N ILE A 248 5.72 3.61 18.74
CA ILE A 248 4.61 4.55 18.47
C ILE A 248 4.90 5.89 19.13
N ALA A 249 4.88 6.97 18.36
CA ALA A 249 5.06 8.31 18.89
C ALA A 249 4.20 9.36 18.18
N GLY A 250 4.19 10.62 18.63
CA GLY A 250 3.62 11.74 17.85
C GLY A 250 4.45 12.01 16.60
N ASN A 251 5.75 12.29 16.78
CA ASN A 251 6.78 12.25 15.75
C ASN A 251 7.81 11.18 16.10
N LEU A 252 8.42 10.59 15.08
CA LEU A 252 9.31 9.45 15.26
C LEU A 252 10.64 9.63 14.53
N THR A 253 11.74 9.34 15.22
CA THR A 253 13.08 9.20 14.63
C THR A 253 13.67 7.86 15.03
N LEU A 254 13.96 7.00 14.06
CA LEU A 254 14.67 5.73 14.25
C LEU A 254 16.00 5.80 13.49
N ASP A 255 17.11 5.50 14.16
CA ASP A 255 18.43 5.37 13.52
C ASP A 255 19.18 4.15 14.04
N ASN A 256 19.55 3.23 13.14
CA ASN A 256 20.18 1.97 13.51
C ASN A 256 19.34 1.17 14.53
N VAL A 257 18.04 1.07 14.28
CA VAL A 257 17.08 0.40 15.17
C VAL A 257 16.66 -0.94 14.57
N ASN A 258 16.51 -1.95 15.42
CA ASN A 258 15.90 -3.22 15.04
C ASN A 258 14.56 -3.38 15.77
N VAL A 259 13.46 -3.41 15.01
CA VAL A 259 12.12 -3.74 15.50
C VAL A 259 11.71 -5.08 14.92
N THR A 260 11.78 -6.14 15.73
CA THR A 260 11.44 -7.50 15.28
C THR A 260 10.34 -8.09 16.16
N GLY A 261 9.28 -8.59 15.54
CA GLY A 261 8.18 -9.24 16.24
C GLY A 261 7.43 -10.22 15.35
N LYS A 262 6.42 -10.90 15.90
CA LYS A 262 5.42 -11.63 15.14
C LYS A 262 4.75 -10.72 14.13
N SER A 263 4.19 -9.61 14.62
CA SER A 263 3.79 -8.45 13.83
C SER A 263 4.57 -7.22 14.30
N VAL A 264 4.69 -6.21 13.44
CA VAL A 264 5.39 -4.97 13.76
C VAL A 264 4.56 -3.75 13.37
N GLU A 265 4.44 -2.79 14.29
CA GLU A 265 3.88 -1.47 14.02
C GLU A 265 4.88 -0.36 14.38
N VAL A 266 5.19 0.48 13.39
CA VAL A 266 5.98 1.70 13.54
C VAL A 266 5.11 2.89 13.14
N ASN A 267 4.76 3.78 14.06
CA ASN A 267 3.69 4.76 13.83
C ASN A 267 3.99 6.15 14.41
N ALA A 268 4.05 7.16 13.54
CA ALA A 268 4.05 8.58 13.89
C ALA A 268 2.63 9.16 13.83
N THR A 269 1.96 9.19 14.98
CA THR A 269 0.54 9.47 15.15
C THR A 269 0.13 10.93 14.98
N LYS A 270 1.08 11.89 14.95
CA LYS A 270 0.79 13.33 14.83
C LYS A 270 1.54 14.00 13.69
N GLY A 271 2.73 13.51 13.32
CA GLY A 271 3.57 14.16 12.32
C GLY A 271 4.41 13.19 11.51
N ASP A 272 5.72 13.40 11.54
CA ASP A 272 6.67 12.76 10.63
C ASP A 272 7.32 11.51 11.24
N ALA A 273 7.66 10.55 10.38
CA ALA A 273 8.55 9.44 10.69
C ALA A 273 9.83 9.58 9.86
N THR A 274 10.98 9.71 10.53
CA THR A 274 12.31 9.68 9.92
C THR A 274 13.01 8.41 10.35
N ILE A 275 13.37 7.54 9.40
CA ILE A 275 13.90 6.21 9.69
C ILE A 275 15.16 5.99 8.84
N ALA A 276 16.27 5.71 9.50
CA ALA A 276 17.55 5.48 8.85
C ALA A 276 18.21 4.19 9.36
N ASN A 277 18.89 3.45 8.49
CA ASN A 277 19.74 2.31 8.86
C ASN A 277 19.02 1.24 9.72
N SER A 278 17.69 1.14 9.61
CA SER A 278 16.86 0.39 10.55
C SER A 278 16.20 -0.82 9.89
N GLU A 279 15.94 -1.85 10.69
CA GLU A 279 15.25 -3.07 10.31
C GLU A 279 13.90 -3.15 11.02
N ILE A 280 12.83 -3.36 10.24
CA ILE A 280 11.45 -3.49 10.70
C ILE A 280 10.95 -4.83 10.18
N ASN A 281 10.97 -5.87 11.03
CA ASN A 281 10.82 -7.26 10.62
C ASN A 281 9.65 -7.95 11.34
N ALA A 282 8.59 -8.25 10.60
CA ALA A 282 7.51 -9.13 11.04
C ALA A 282 7.76 -10.57 10.59
N THR A 283 7.76 -11.51 11.52
CA THR A 283 8.09 -12.92 11.24
C THR A 283 6.90 -13.76 10.76
N ASP A 284 5.66 -13.36 11.09
CA ASP A 284 4.44 -14.10 10.72
C ASP A 284 3.30 -13.15 10.29
N GLY A 285 3.15 -12.01 10.97
CA GLY A 285 2.14 -10.99 10.72
C GLY A 285 2.60 -9.88 9.77
N ASP A 286 1.90 -8.75 9.83
CA ASP A 286 2.20 -7.58 9.01
C ASP A 286 3.36 -6.75 9.58
N ALA A 287 4.12 -6.11 8.69
CA ALA A 287 5.05 -5.03 9.01
C ALA A 287 4.46 -3.70 8.54
N LYS A 288 3.99 -2.89 9.48
CA LYS A 288 3.27 -1.64 9.20
C LYS A 288 4.10 -0.44 9.61
N LEU A 289 4.27 0.51 8.69
CA LEU A 289 4.86 1.80 8.94
C LEU A 289 3.86 2.90 8.54
N ALA A 290 3.51 3.75 9.50
CA ALA A 290 2.57 4.85 9.30
C ALA A 290 3.12 6.20 9.78
N ALA A 291 2.77 7.28 9.07
CA ALA A 291 2.99 8.65 9.53
C ALA A 291 1.84 9.56 9.07
N VAL A 292 1.49 10.60 9.83
CA VAL A 292 0.40 11.51 9.43
C VAL A 292 0.81 12.46 8.29
N ASN A 293 2.07 12.88 8.28
CA ASN A 293 2.58 13.94 7.40
C ASN A 293 3.57 13.38 6.37
N HIS A 294 4.73 12.91 6.81
CA HIS A 294 5.78 12.41 5.93
C HIS A 294 6.47 11.17 6.52
N ALA A 295 6.69 10.14 5.70
CA ALA A 295 7.57 9.01 6.02
C ALA A 295 8.84 9.10 5.17
N ALA A 296 9.97 9.46 5.80
CA ALA A 296 11.28 9.58 5.17
C ALA A 296 12.15 8.41 5.63
N ILE A 297 12.40 7.46 4.73
CA ILE A 297 13.05 6.19 5.05
C ILE A 297 14.28 6.03 4.18
N SER A 298 15.44 5.78 4.80
CA SER A 298 16.72 5.64 4.12
C SER A 298 17.51 4.44 4.61
N ASP A 299 18.12 3.70 3.68
CA ASP A 299 19.05 2.59 3.98
C ASP A 299 18.43 1.56 4.95
N SER A 300 17.14 1.26 4.75
CA SER A 300 16.31 0.54 5.71
C SER A 300 15.60 -0.66 5.08
N ASN A 301 15.20 -1.61 5.92
CA ASN A 301 14.46 -2.80 5.51
C ASN A 301 13.13 -2.87 6.27
N ILE A 302 12.03 -3.04 5.53
CA ILE A 302 10.69 -3.29 6.06
C ILE A 302 10.23 -4.62 5.47
N THR A 303 10.21 -5.66 6.30
CA THR A 303 9.99 -7.04 5.87
C THR A 303 8.85 -7.67 6.66
N ALA A 304 7.89 -8.25 5.94
CA ALA A 304 6.90 -9.18 6.50
C ALA A 304 7.07 -10.53 5.81
N LEU A 305 7.59 -11.54 6.52
CA LEU A 305 7.91 -12.83 5.91
C LEU A 305 6.67 -13.55 5.40
N GLU A 306 5.61 -13.59 6.21
CA GLU A 306 4.35 -14.28 5.90
C GLU A 306 3.16 -13.33 5.74
N GLY A 307 3.25 -12.10 6.27
CA GLY A 307 2.22 -11.06 6.19
C GLY A 307 2.49 -9.98 5.16
N ASN A 308 1.76 -8.86 5.25
CA ASN A 308 1.92 -7.73 4.32
C ASN A 308 2.90 -6.71 4.86
N ALA A 309 3.62 -6.05 3.96
CA ALA A 309 4.42 -4.88 4.31
C ALA A 309 3.75 -3.61 3.79
N SER A 310 3.61 -2.58 4.63
CA SER A 310 3.02 -1.32 4.20
C SER A 310 3.75 -0.09 4.73
N VAL A 311 3.82 0.93 3.88
CA VAL A 311 4.31 2.28 4.19
C VAL A 311 3.23 3.27 3.82
N VAL A 312 2.58 3.89 4.81
CA VAL A 312 1.45 4.80 4.59
C VAL A 312 1.74 6.15 5.24
N ALA A 313 1.74 7.21 4.44
CA ALA A 313 1.90 8.56 4.98
C ALA A 313 1.21 9.64 4.16
N GLY A 314 1.24 10.90 4.60
CA GLY A 314 0.83 12.02 3.74
C GLY A 314 1.69 12.09 2.48
N ASN A 315 3.01 12.04 2.66
CA ASN A 315 4.03 11.87 1.62
C ASN A 315 4.95 10.71 1.99
N VAL A 316 5.50 10.01 0.99
CA VAL A 316 6.46 8.92 1.22
C VAL A 316 7.75 9.17 0.45
N THR A 317 8.88 9.05 1.13
CA THR A 317 10.21 9.05 0.52
C THR A 317 10.97 7.79 0.93
N LEU A 318 11.34 6.97 -0.05
CA LEU A 318 12.20 5.79 0.13
C LEU A 318 13.52 6.02 -0.59
N ASN A 319 14.64 5.89 0.12
CA ASN A 319 15.98 5.97 -0.46
C ASN A 319 16.78 4.72 -0.06
N ASN A 320 17.28 3.95 -1.02
CA ASN A 320 18.00 2.69 -0.76
C ASN A 320 17.23 1.76 0.21
N THR A 321 15.91 1.71 0.11
CA THR A 321 15.05 1.01 1.09
C THR A 321 14.39 -0.20 0.45
N ASN A 322 14.28 -1.29 1.21
CA ASN A 322 13.57 -2.50 0.80
C ASN A 322 12.24 -2.59 1.54
N VAL A 323 11.14 -2.77 0.80
CA VAL A 323 9.82 -3.09 1.34
C VAL A 323 9.39 -4.43 0.76
N ILE A 324 9.31 -5.46 1.61
CA ILE A 324 9.13 -6.86 1.20
C ILE A 324 7.99 -7.48 2.01
N GLY A 325 7.03 -8.10 1.32
CA GLY A 325 5.90 -8.74 1.97
C GLY A 325 5.16 -9.71 1.06
N LYS A 326 4.13 -10.38 1.57
CA LYS A 326 3.15 -11.11 0.77
C LYS A 326 2.49 -10.19 -0.26
N ASN A 327 1.88 -9.12 0.23
CA ASN A 327 1.57 -7.92 -0.53
C ASN A 327 2.44 -6.77 -0.02
N VAL A 328 2.70 -5.82 -0.89
CA VAL A 328 3.40 -4.59 -0.55
C VAL A 328 2.57 -3.39 -0.99
N ASP A 329 2.37 -2.45 -0.07
CA ASP A 329 1.67 -1.19 -0.34
C ASP A 329 2.50 0.02 0.12
N VAL A 330 2.84 0.90 -0.82
CA VAL A 330 3.49 2.19 -0.56
C VAL A 330 2.53 3.31 -0.96
N ASN A 331 1.95 3.99 0.03
CA ASN A 331 0.83 4.88 -0.18
C ASN A 331 1.07 6.29 0.39
N ALA A 332 1.18 7.28 -0.51
CA ALA A 332 1.18 8.70 -0.18
C ALA A 332 -0.25 9.27 -0.30
N THR A 333 -0.92 9.38 0.85
CA THR A 333 -2.35 9.68 0.98
C THR A 333 -2.73 11.13 0.68
N LYS A 334 -1.78 12.07 0.71
CA LYS A 334 -2.03 13.51 0.52
C LYS A 334 -1.13 14.17 -0.52
N GLY A 335 -0.02 13.54 -0.88
CA GLY A 335 0.98 14.13 -1.75
C GLY A 335 1.72 13.09 -2.57
N SER A 336 3.05 13.20 -2.59
CA SER A 336 3.92 12.46 -3.51
C SER A 336 4.54 11.21 -2.89
N ALA A 337 4.81 10.22 -3.74
CA ALA A 337 5.65 9.07 -3.42
C ALA A 337 6.97 9.18 -4.22
N THR A 338 8.11 9.27 -3.53
CA THR A 338 9.44 9.37 -4.15
C THR A 338 10.28 8.17 -3.74
N LEU A 339 10.66 7.33 -4.70
CA LEU A 339 11.46 6.14 -4.49
C LEU A 339 12.76 6.25 -5.29
N ILE A 340 13.89 6.14 -4.59
CA ILE A 340 15.24 6.24 -5.17
C ILE A 340 16.00 4.98 -4.77
N ASN A 341 16.51 4.24 -5.75
CA ASN A 341 17.28 3.00 -5.56
C ASN A 341 16.61 2.01 -4.58
N SER A 342 15.28 2.00 -4.56
CA SER A 342 14.50 1.25 -3.58
C SER A 342 13.85 0.03 -4.22
N ASN A 343 13.47 -0.94 -3.40
CA ASN A 343 12.81 -2.16 -3.84
C ASN A 343 11.43 -2.30 -3.17
N VAL A 344 10.40 -2.56 -3.96
CA VAL A 344 9.02 -2.80 -3.53
C VAL A 344 8.61 -4.17 -4.06
N ASN A 345 8.78 -5.21 -3.23
CA ASN A 345 8.78 -6.59 -3.69
C ASN A 345 7.72 -7.45 -2.98
N ALA A 346 6.69 -7.85 -3.72
CA ALA A 346 5.67 -8.78 -3.25
C ALA A 346 6.02 -10.24 -3.61
N THR A 347 5.94 -11.13 -2.63
CA THR A 347 6.36 -12.53 -2.79
C THR A 347 5.27 -13.43 -3.39
N THR A 348 3.99 -13.15 -3.08
CA THR A 348 2.86 -13.97 -3.55
C THR A 348 1.67 -13.13 -4.03
N GLY A 349 1.55 -11.87 -3.60
CA GLY A 349 0.47 -10.96 -3.97
C GLY A 349 0.98 -9.78 -4.79
N ASN A 350 0.37 -8.62 -4.57
CA ASN A 350 0.60 -7.41 -5.36
C ASN A 350 1.67 -6.50 -4.75
N ALA A 351 2.42 -5.82 -5.61
CA ALA A 351 3.30 -4.72 -5.25
C ALA A 351 2.70 -3.41 -5.78
N THR A 352 2.21 -2.57 -4.87
CA THR A 352 1.48 -1.34 -5.21
C THR A 352 2.20 -0.11 -4.70
N ILE A 353 2.33 0.90 -5.55
CA ILE A 353 2.72 2.26 -5.19
C ILE A 353 1.59 3.20 -5.61
N ASN A 354 1.11 4.03 -4.69
CA ASN A 354 0.05 4.99 -4.96
C ASN A 354 0.40 6.35 -4.36
N SER A 355 0.15 7.42 -5.11
CA SER A 355 0.25 8.80 -4.63
C SER A 355 -0.85 9.67 -5.22
N THR A 356 -1.32 10.68 -4.48
CA THR A 356 -2.31 11.62 -5.01
C THR A 356 -1.69 12.61 -6.00
N ASP A 357 -0.43 12.98 -5.77
CA ASP A 357 0.27 14.00 -6.54
C ASP A 357 1.22 13.37 -7.56
N THR A 358 2.51 13.24 -7.26
CA THR A 358 3.49 12.66 -8.20
C THR A 358 4.10 11.39 -7.63
N THR A 359 4.16 10.35 -8.45
CA THR A 359 4.97 9.15 -8.17
C THR A 359 6.28 9.25 -8.94
N THR A 360 7.39 9.35 -8.22
CA THR A 360 8.75 9.41 -8.78
C THR A 360 9.51 8.12 -8.48
N LEU A 361 9.98 7.44 -9.52
CA LEU A 361 10.79 6.24 -9.44
C LEU A 361 12.15 6.51 -10.10
N ASN A 362 13.25 6.38 -9.36
CA ASN A 362 14.60 6.52 -9.92
C ASN A 362 15.46 5.35 -9.49
N GLY A 363 15.90 4.50 -10.43
CA GLY A 363 16.65 3.28 -10.08
C GLY A 363 15.84 2.29 -9.22
N THR A 364 14.51 2.36 -9.24
CA THR A 364 13.64 1.60 -8.33
C THR A 364 13.18 0.29 -8.98
N ASN A 365 13.07 -0.76 -8.17
CA ASN A 365 12.46 -2.04 -8.57
C ASN A 365 11.10 -2.21 -7.90
N VAL A 366 10.07 -2.49 -8.69
CA VAL A 366 8.73 -2.85 -8.25
C VAL A 366 8.43 -4.23 -8.81
N GLU A 367 8.37 -5.25 -7.95
CA GLU A 367 8.24 -6.64 -8.39
C GLU A 367 7.10 -7.34 -7.65
N ALA A 368 6.20 -7.97 -8.40
CA ALA A 368 5.22 -8.90 -7.86
C ALA A 368 5.43 -10.28 -8.49
N LYS A 369 5.94 -11.24 -7.70
CA LYS A 369 6.35 -12.55 -8.22
C LYS A 369 5.18 -13.41 -8.73
N GLN A 370 3.99 -13.18 -8.20
CA GLN A 370 2.77 -13.96 -8.54
C GLN A 370 1.52 -13.08 -8.73
N GLY A 371 1.58 -11.80 -8.33
CA GLY A 371 0.48 -10.84 -8.49
C GLY A 371 0.81 -9.73 -9.49
N ASP A 372 0.25 -8.56 -9.21
CA ASP A 372 0.36 -7.38 -10.06
C ASP A 372 1.39 -6.40 -9.50
N ALA A 373 2.15 -5.77 -10.38
CA ALA A 373 2.99 -4.61 -10.08
C ALA A 373 2.28 -3.36 -10.59
N ILE A 374 1.81 -2.52 -9.67
CA ILE A 374 0.94 -1.38 -9.95
C ILE A 374 1.59 -0.11 -9.40
N VAL A 375 1.75 0.89 -10.27
CA VAL A 375 2.26 2.21 -9.92
C VAL A 375 1.24 3.25 -10.37
N GLU A 376 0.68 3.99 -9.40
CA GLU A 376 -0.33 5.02 -9.64
C GLU A 376 0.13 6.36 -9.06
N GLY A 377 -0.22 7.45 -9.75
CA GLY A 377 0.07 8.82 -9.33
C GLY A 377 -0.93 9.79 -9.94
N GLY A 378 -0.96 11.04 -9.48
CA GLY A 378 -1.52 12.13 -10.28
C GLY A 378 -0.70 12.31 -11.56
N SER A 379 0.62 12.40 -11.41
CA SER A 379 1.63 12.30 -12.48
C SER A 379 2.64 11.18 -12.18
N ILE A 380 3.34 10.68 -13.20
CA ILE A 380 4.40 9.68 -13.05
C ILE A 380 5.71 10.17 -13.67
N ASN A 381 6.80 10.05 -12.91
CA ASN A 381 8.16 10.23 -13.40
C ASN A 381 8.97 8.96 -13.08
N SER A 382 9.22 8.11 -14.08
CA SER A 382 9.98 6.87 -13.91
C SER A 382 11.26 6.93 -14.73
N ASN A 383 12.41 6.77 -14.08
CA ASN A 383 13.73 6.79 -14.71
C ASN A 383 14.56 5.58 -14.27
N ASN A 384 15.16 4.86 -15.22
CA ASN A 384 16.04 3.72 -14.95
C ASN A 384 15.43 2.69 -13.97
N SER A 385 14.12 2.48 -14.04
CA SER A 385 13.39 1.65 -13.07
C SER A 385 12.90 0.35 -13.70
N ASN A 386 12.53 -0.62 -12.87
CA ASN A 386 11.97 -1.91 -13.30
C ASN A 386 10.62 -2.12 -12.64
N ILE A 387 9.58 -2.38 -13.43
CA ILE A 387 8.23 -2.71 -12.97
C ILE A 387 7.87 -4.06 -13.55
N THR A 388 7.88 -5.10 -12.71
CA THR A 388 7.65 -6.49 -13.13
C THR A 388 6.48 -7.07 -12.37
N GLY A 389 5.38 -7.33 -13.07
CA GLY A 389 4.24 -8.05 -12.55
C GLY A 389 4.15 -9.45 -13.14
N TYR A 390 3.60 -10.40 -12.39
CA TYR A 390 3.31 -11.71 -12.95
C TYR A 390 2.10 -11.65 -13.89
N ASN A 391 0.98 -11.06 -13.45
CA ASN A 391 -0.21 -10.92 -14.31
C ASN A 391 -0.29 -9.53 -14.95
N VAL A 392 -0.11 -8.46 -14.17
CA VAL A 392 -0.17 -7.09 -14.69
C VAL A 392 1.04 -6.28 -14.26
N ALA A 393 1.63 -5.55 -15.22
CA ALA A 393 2.57 -4.47 -14.94
C ALA A 393 1.96 -3.16 -15.43
N ARG A 394 1.64 -2.24 -14.53
CA ARG A 394 0.90 -1.02 -14.85
C ARG A 394 1.52 0.24 -14.24
N LEU A 395 1.66 1.28 -15.06
CA LEU A 395 1.92 2.65 -14.64
C LEU A 395 0.71 3.51 -15.07
N GLU A 396 0.07 4.22 -14.14
CA GLU A 396 -1.06 5.09 -14.44
C GLU A 396 -0.92 6.48 -13.81
N ALA A 397 -0.78 7.50 -14.66
CA ALA A 397 -0.92 8.90 -14.29
C ALA A 397 -2.39 9.33 -14.48
N ARG A 398 -3.06 9.64 -13.36
CA ARG A 398 -4.50 9.90 -13.32
C ARG A 398 -4.87 11.28 -13.85
N THR A 399 -4.07 12.30 -13.57
CA THR A 399 -4.41 13.71 -13.83
C THR A 399 -3.39 14.46 -14.66
N GLY A 400 -2.12 14.07 -14.61
CA GLY A 400 -1.02 14.71 -15.33
C GLY A 400 -0.28 13.77 -16.27
N ASP A 401 0.98 14.11 -16.53
CA ASP A 401 1.82 13.41 -17.50
C ASP A 401 2.40 12.12 -16.93
N ALA A 402 2.74 11.19 -17.82
CA ALA A 402 3.56 10.03 -17.52
C ALA A 402 4.88 10.13 -18.31
N ASN A 403 5.96 10.51 -17.63
CA ASN A 403 7.31 10.56 -18.17
C ASN A 403 8.06 9.28 -17.77
N VAL A 404 8.27 8.38 -18.71
CA VAL A 404 8.89 7.07 -18.47
C VAL A 404 10.14 6.95 -19.37
N ILE A 405 11.31 6.89 -18.73
CA ILE A 405 12.61 7.01 -19.39
C ILE A 405 13.50 5.85 -18.95
N ASN A 406 14.06 5.10 -19.90
CA ASN A 406 14.95 3.95 -19.64
C ASN A 406 14.38 2.94 -18.63
N THR A 407 13.05 2.80 -18.59
CA THR A 407 12.36 1.94 -17.64
C THR A 407 11.90 0.65 -18.32
N ASN A 408 11.93 -0.46 -17.60
CA ASN A 408 11.35 -1.73 -18.03
C ASN A 408 9.98 -1.92 -17.38
N VAL A 409 8.94 -2.20 -18.19
CA VAL A 409 7.60 -2.53 -17.74
C VAL A 409 7.23 -3.90 -18.31
N THR A 410 7.22 -4.92 -17.46
CA THR A 410 7.14 -6.33 -17.88
C THR A 410 6.02 -7.05 -17.17
N SER A 411 5.07 -7.59 -17.93
CA SER A 411 4.15 -8.62 -17.44
C SER A 411 4.61 -10.00 -17.90
N LEU A 412 4.80 -10.92 -16.96
CA LEU A 412 5.34 -12.26 -17.26
C LEU A 412 4.28 -13.24 -17.81
N ASN A 413 3.00 -12.99 -17.55
CA ASN A 413 1.92 -13.91 -17.93
C ASN A 413 0.62 -13.19 -18.35
N GLY A 414 0.55 -11.86 -18.27
CA GLY A 414 -0.63 -11.12 -18.69
C GLY A 414 -0.27 -9.86 -19.47
N SER A 415 -0.92 -8.75 -19.14
CA SER A 415 -0.85 -7.50 -19.90
C SER A 415 0.04 -6.44 -19.24
N ALA A 416 0.65 -5.58 -20.04
CA ALA A 416 1.41 -4.42 -19.57
C ALA A 416 0.74 -3.12 -20.05
N ALA A 417 0.70 -2.11 -19.18
CA ALA A 417 0.06 -0.83 -19.51
C ALA A 417 0.83 0.38 -18.97
N ILE A 418 0.89 1.44 -19.77
CA ILE A 418 1.35 2.76 -19.33
C ILE A 418 0.32 3.79 -19.81
N THR A 419 -0.34 4.47 -18.88
CA THR A 419 -1.41 5.41 -19.19
C THR A 419 -1.18 6.79 -18.57
N ALA A 420 -1.55 7.84 -19.32
CA ALA A 420 -1.63 9.23 -18.88
C ALA A 420 -3.03 9.78 -19.21
N ASN A 421 -4.01 9.48 -18.36
CA ASN A 421 -5.44 9.61 -18.69
C ASN A 421 -5.82 11.03 -19.15
N ASN A 422 -5.20 12.05 -18.57
CA ASN A 422 -5.46 13.47 -18.88
C ASN A 422 -4.21 14.22 -19.34
N GLY A 423 -3.04 13.56 -19.41
CA GLY A 423 -1.76 14.16 -19.72
C GLY A 423 -1.09 13.57 -20.95
N THR A 424 0.16 13.93 -21.13
CA THR A 424 1.03 13.41 -22.18
C THR A 424 1.72 12.16 -21.69
N LEU A 425 1.69 11.10 -22.50
CA LEU A 425 2.54 9.93 -22.31
C LEU A 425 3.85 10.13 -23.07
N ASN A 426 4.95 10.28 -22.34
CA ASN A 426 6.30 10.42 -22.89
C ASN A 426 7.12 9.16 -22.57
N LEU A 427 7.47 8.39 -23.60
CA LEU A 427 8.35 7.23 -23.50
C LEU A 427 9.66 7.50 -24.23
N ASP A 428 10.80 7.34 -23.55
CA ASP A 428 12.13 7.41 -24.18
C ASP A 428 13.03 6.28 -23.67
N GLY A 429 13.54 5.44 -24.58
CA GLY A 429 14.41 4.32 -24.19
C GLY A 429 13.72 3.24 -23.34
N THR A 430 12.38 3.21 -23.31
CA THR A 430 11.60 2.30 -22.46
C THR A 430 11.44 0.94 -23.13
N ASN A 431 11.39 -0.13 -22.33
CA ASN A 431 10.99 -1.46 -22.80
C ASN A 431 9.66 -1.86 -22.15
N VAL A 432 8.67 -2.23 -22.97
CA VAL A 432 7.37 -2.68 -22.51
C VAL A 432 7.07 -4.06 -23.08
N THR A 433 6.96 -5.06 -22.22
CA THR A 433 6.81 -6.45 -22.63
C THR A 433 5.66 -7.11 -21.90
N ALA A 434 4.83 -7.85 -22.64
CA ALA A 434 3.71 -8.61 -22.10
C ALA A 434 3.53 -9.92 -22.86
N VAL A 435 2.94 -10.92 -22.20
CA VAL A 435 2.48 -12.14 -22.90
C VAL A 435 1.17 -11.85 -23.63
N GLU A 436 0.27 -11.11 -23.01
CA GLU A 436 -0.99 -10.69 -23.60
C GLU A 436 -0.84 -9.31 -24.28
N ASN A 437 -1.57 -8.29 -23.82
CA ASN A 437 -1.63 -7.00 -24.50
C ASN A 437 -0.61 -6.01 -23.95
N VAL A 438 -0.17 -5.10 -24.81
CA VAL A 438 0.53 -3.88 -24.42
C VAL A 438 -0.35 -2.68 -24.74
N THR A 439 -0.67 -1.87 -23.73
CA THR A 439 -1.48 -0.65 -23.89
C THR A 439 -0.69 0.59 -23.48
N LEU A 440 -0.47 1.50 -24.43
CA LEU A 440 0.18 2.79 -24.24
C LEU A 440 -0.82 3.89 -24.60
N GLU A 441 -1.32 4.60 -23.61
CA GLU A 441 -2.40 5.57 -23.81
C GLU A 441 -2.13 6.90 -23.14
N GLY A 442 -2.49 7.99 -23.81
CA GLY A 442 -2.45 9.32 -23.23
C GLY A 442 -3.38 10.28 -23.96
N SER A 443 -3.55 11.49 -23.42
CA SER A 443 -4.20 12.58 -24.16
C SER A 443 -3.42 12.87 -25.46
N GLN A 444 -2.10 12.93 -25.34
CA GLN A 444 -1.11 12.91 -26.41
C GLN A 444 -0.09 11.80 -26.09
N ILE A 445 0.48 11.17 -27.12
CA ILE A 445 1.56 10.21 -26.92
C ILE A 445 2.80 10.60 -27.75
N VAL A 446 3.97 10.51 -27.12
CA VAL A 446 5.29 10.68 -27.71
C VAL A 446 6.13 9.49 -27.30
N ILE A 447 6.43 8.61 -28.26
CA ILE A 447 7.16 7.36 -28.05
C ILE A 447 8.44 7.41 -28.89
N ASN A 448 9.58 7.40 -28.22
CA ASN A 448 10.90 7.47 -28.85
C ASN A 448 11.81 6.34 -28.34
N ASN A 449 12.62 5.77 -29.22
CA ASN A 449 13.62 4.75 -28.88
C ASN A 449 13.05 3.60 -28.01
N THR A 450 11.77 3.27 -28.16
CA THR A 450 11.07 2.37 -27.24
C THR A 450 10.86 1.01 -27.90
N ASN A 451 11.03 -0.06 -27.13
CA ASN A 451 10.70 -1.42 -27.56
C ASN A 451 9.40 -1.87 -26.90
N THR A 452 8.42 -2.26 -27.70
CA THR A 452 7.16 -2.84 -27.24
C THR A 452 6.97 -4.23 -27.80
N SER A 453 6.64 -5.21 -26.98
CA SER A 453 6.42 -6.59 -27.45
C SER A 453 5.25 -7.28 -26.77
N SER A 454 4.39 -7.89 -27.55
CA SER A 454 3.37 -8.85 -27.11
C SER A 454 3.57 -10.21 -27.78
N GLU A 455 3.43 -11.29 -27.02
CA GLU A 455 3.49 -12.64 -27.59
C GLU A 455 2.16 -13.05 -28.23
N ASN A 456 1.07 -12.88 -27.50
CA ASN A 456 -0.26 -13.39 -27.86
C ASN A 456 -1.33 -12.31 -28.02
N GLY A 457 -1.10 -11.10 -27.51
CA GLY A 457 -2.06 -10.00 -27.60
C GLY A 457 -1.67 -8.90 -28.58
N ASP A 458 -2.47 -7.84 -28.56
CA ASP A 458 -2.29 -6.66 -29.38
C ASP A 458 -1.34 -5.65 -28.72
N ILE A 459 -0.75 -4.79 -29.55
CA ILE A 459 -0.07 -3.57 -29.10
C ILE A 459 -0.93 -2.38 -29.51
N ILE A 460 -1.34 -1.59 -28.53
CA ILE A 460 -2.20 -0.41 -28.71
C ILE A 460 -1.43 0.82 -28.24
N MET A 461 -1.23 1.77 -29.15
CA MET A 461 -0.60 3.07 -28.92
C MET A 461 -1.59 4.16 -29.30
N ARG A 462 -2.26 4.77 -28.32
CA ARG A 462 -3.40 5.66 -28.57
C ARG A 462 -3.28 7.03 -27.90
N ALA A 463 -3.39 8.08 -28.70
CA ALA A 463 -3.64 9.44 -28.24
C ALA A 463 -5.13 9.78 -28.37
N VAL A 464 -5.84 9.88 -27.24
CA VAL A 464 -7.30 10.02 -27.24
C VAL A 464 -7.79 11.41 -27.62
N ASN A 465 -7.03 12.47 -27.36
CA ASN A 465 -7.42 13.87 -27.64
C ASN A 465 -6.40 14.64 -28.49
N GLY A 466 -5.32 13.99 -28.90
CA GLY A 466 -4.12 14.63 -29.41
C GLY A 466 -3.47 13.87 -30.56
N THR A 467 -2.18 14.13 -30.75
CA THR A 467 -1.38 13.47 -31.77
C THR A 467 -0.70 12.22 -31.21
N ALA A 468 -0.57 11.18 -32.02
CA ALA A 468 0.32 10.07 -31.73
C ALA A 468 1.63 10.21 -32.50
N THR A 469 2.75 10.31 -31.80
CA THR A 469 4.09 10.35 -32.41
C THR A 469 4.91 9.15 -31.95
N VAL A 470 5.34 8.32 -32.90
CA VAL A 470 6.19 7.14 -32.66
C VAL A 470 7.43 7.23 -33.54
N THR A 471 8.60 7.32 -32.93
CA THR A 471 9.88 7.50 -33.63
C THR A 471 10.95 6.53 -33.17
N ASN A 472 11.78 6.05 -34.10
CA ASN A 472 12.95 5.21 -33.82
C ASN A 472 12.66 4.01 -32.90
N SER A 473 11.44 3.48 -32.97
CA SER A 473 10.93 2.49 -32.02
C SER A 473 10.66 1.15 -32.69
N LYS A 474 10.54 0.10 -31.88
CA LYS A 474 10.20 -1.25 -32.34
C LYS A 474 8.94 -1.74 -31.65
N ALA A 475 7.93 -2.13 -32.42
CA ALA A 475 6.77 -2.86 -31.91
C ALA A 475 6.63 -4.24 -32.54
N SER A 476 6.43 -5.26 -31.72
CA SER A 476 6.33 -6.66 -32.16
C SER A 476 5.15 -7.37 -31.50
N ALA A 477 4.05 -7.52 -32.23
CA ALA A 477 2.88 -8.31 -31.83
C ALA A 477 2.90 -9.67 -32.55
N LEU A 478 3.52 -10.68 -31.94
CA LEU A 478 3.83 -11.94 -32.63
C LEU A 478 2.60 -12.73 -33.08
N ASN A 479 1.46 -12.58 -32.39
CA ASN A 479 0.20 -13.19 -32.77
C ASN A 479 -0.98 -12.21 -32.83
N GLY A 480 -0.71 -10.91 -32.64
CA GLY A 480 -1.74 -9.87 -32.58
C GLY A 480 -1.60 -8.80 -33.66
N ASN A 481 -2.28 -7.70 -33.42
CA ASN A 481 -2.29 -6.47 -34.20
C ASN A 481 -1.40 -5.41 -33.53
N ILE A 482 -0.94 -4.46 -34.33
CA ILE A 482 -0.35 -3.21 -33.85
C ILE A 482 -1.28 -2.08 -34.27
N THR A 483 -1.70 -1.24 -33.32
CA THR A 483 -2.50 -0.04 -33.57
C THR A 483 -1.78 1.19 -33.07
N VAL A 484 -1.62 2.20 -33.92
CA VAL A 484 -1.10 3.53 -33.57
C VAL A 484 -2.13 4.57 -34.00
N SER A 485 -2.83 5.21 -33.08
CA SER A 485 -3.85 6.21 -33.42
C SER A 485 -3.75 7.49 -32.62
N GLY A 486 -4.01 8.62 -33.29
CA GLY A 486 -4.17 9.93 -32.69
C GLY A 486 -5.32 10.66 -33.38
N THR A 487 -6.17 11.32 -32.60
CA THR A 487 -7.36 12.02 -33.10
C THR A 487 -7.02 13.28 -33.89
N ASN A 488 -5.91 13.96 -33.55
CA ASN A 488 -5.42 15.15 -34.25
C ASN A 488 -4.33 14.86 -35.28
N GLY A 489 -3.95 13.58 -35.46
CA GLY A 489 -2.92 13.15 -36.40
C GLY A 489 -2.02 12.07 -35.82
N THR A 490 -1.38 11.34 -36.71
CA THR A 490 -0.44 10.26 -36.36
C THR A 490 0.85 10.41 -37.15
N THR A 491 1.99 10.38 -36.48
CA THR A 491 3.32 10.33 -37.11
C THR A 491 4.03 9.04 -36.68
N ALA A 492 4.37 8.21 -37.64
CA ALA A 492 5.23 7.03 -37.48
C ALA A 492 6.48 7.20 -38.35
N TYR A 493 7.63 7.44 -37.71
CA TYR A 493 8.89 7.72 -38.40
C TYR A 493 10.03 6.79 -37.98
N ASN A 494 10.69 6.15 -38.94
CA ASN A 494 11.85 5.28 -38.72
C ASN A 494 11.63 4.15 -37.71
N ASN A 495 10.45 3.52 -37.72
CA ASN A 495 10.12 2.43 -36.80
C ASN A 495 10.25 1.06 -37.45
N THR A 496 10.29 0.02 -36.61
CA THR A 496 10.07 -1.38 -37.01
C THR A 496 8.77 -1.90 -36.42
N PHE A 497 7.79 -2.20 -37.27
CA PHE A 497 6.52 -2.79 -36.88
C PHE A 497 6.42 -4.24 -37.38
N ILE A 498 6.22 -5.18 -36.47
CA ILE A 498 6.08 -6.61 -36.78
C ILE A 498 4.78 -7.10 -36.15
N ALA A 499 3.76 -7.34 -36.97
CA ALA A 499 2.52 -7.97 -36.56
C ALA A 499 2.32 -9.27 -37.32
N LYS A 500 1.62 -10.24 -36.73
CA LYS A 500 1.11 -11.38 -37.51
C LYS A 500 -0.13 -10.99 -38.31
N GLU A 501 -1.00 -10.20 -37.69
CA GLU A 501 -2.22 -9.70 -38.29
C GLU A 501 -2.00 -8.28 -38.83
N ASN A 502 -2.73 -7.28 -38.33
CA ASN A 502 -2.74 -5.96 -38.93
C ASN A 502 -1.76 -5.00 -38.25
N VAL A 503 -1.18 -4.11 -39.05
CA VAL A 503 -0.59 -2.86 -38.57
C VAL A 503 -1.53 -1.74 -38.99
N SER A 504 -2.17 -1.08 -38.03
CA SER A 504 -3.12 0.02 -38.26
C SER A 504 -2.54 1.34 -37.75
N ILE A 505 -2.39 2.34 -38.62
CA ILE A 505 -1.77 3.63 -38.29
C ILE A 505 -2.69 4.78 -38.71
N GLY A 506 -3.16 5.55 -37.74
CA GLY A 506 -4.02 6.70 -37.96
C GLY A 506 -5.51 6.42 -37.78
N GLU A 507 -6.22 7.42 -37.29
CA GLU A 507 -7.67 7.41 -37.03
C GLU A 507 -8.30 8.80 -37.26
N GLY A 508 -7.53 9.89 -37.11
CA GLY A 508 -7.93 11.25 -37.45
C GLY A 508 -6.73 12.12 -37.85
N GLY A 509 -7.00 13.37 -38.26
CA GLY A 509 -5.98 14.34 -38.67
C GLY A 509 -5.06 13.85 -39.80
N HIS A 510 -3.86 14.44 -39.89
CA HIS A 510 -2.85 14.03 -40.86
C HIS A 510 -2.11 12.78 -40.37
N THR A 511 -2.03 11.76 -41.23
CA THR A 511 -1.31 10.51 -40.97
C THR A 511 -0.05 10.45 -41.81
N ASN A 512 1.11 10.46 -41.16
CA ASN A 512 2.42 10.38 -41.79
C ASN A 512 3.15 9.09 -41.38
N VAL A 513 3.40 8.21 -42.35
CA VAL A 513 4.08 6.93 -42.20
C VAL A 513 5.33 6.95 -43.09
N THR A 514 6.48 7.34 -42.51
CA THR A 514 7.71 7.55 -43.27
C THR A 514 8.91 6.75 -42.73
N GLY A 515 9.67 6.10 -43.61
CA GLY A 515 10.94 5.45 -43.25
C GLY A 515 10.82 4.19 -42.40
N ASN A 516 9.65 3.57 -42.32
CA ASN A 516 9.40 2.42 -41.44
C ASN A 516 9.70 1.08 -42.13
N ASN A 517 10.03 0.07 -41.33
CA ASN A 517 10.03 -1.33 -41.74
C ASN A 517 8.79 -2.03 -41.18
N ILE A 518 7.87 -2.42 -42.05
CA ILE A 518 6.53 -2.91 -41.68
C ILE A 518 6.37 -4.34 -42.20
N THR A 519 6.18 -5.27 -41.27
CA THR A 519 5.84 -6.68 -41.57
C THR A 519 4.48 -6.99 -40.96
N GLY A 520 3.58 -7.55 -41.77
CA GLY A 520 2.21 -7.84 -41.33
C GLY A 520 1.36 -8.55 -42.38
N LYS A 521 0.09 -8.75 -42.06
CA LYS A 521 -0.94 -9.14 -43.03
C LYS A 521 -1.40 -7.91 -43.81
N TYR A 522 -1.86 -6.88 -43.11
CA TYR A 522 -2.27 -5.63 -43.73
C TYR A 522 -1.58 -4.44 -43.07
N LEU A 523 -1.30 -3.42 -43.88
CA LEU A 523 -1.07 -2.07 -43.39
C LEU A 523 -2.33 -1.25 -43.65
N ASN A 524 -3.01 -0.81 -42.61
CA ASN A 524 -4.17 0.06 -42.70
C ASN A 524 -3.76 1.48 -42.28
N THR A 525 -4.03 2.47 -43.11
CA THR A 525 -3.85 3.87 -42.74
C THR A 525 -5.14 4.65 -42.89
N ASN A 526 -5.48 5.45 -41.88
CA ASN A 526 -6.66 6.32 -41.92
C ASN A 526 -6.29 7.72 -41.43
N GLY A 527 -6.80 8.74 -42.10
CA GLY A 527 -6.61 10.14 -41.74
C GLY A 527 -7.48 11.05 -42.61
N THR A 528 -7.43 12.35 -42.33
CA THR A 528 -7.92 13.38 -43.27
C THR A 528 -7.04 13.36 -44.52
N THR A 529 -5.74 13.29 -44.32
CA THR A 529 -4.72 13.05 -45.35
C THR A 529 -3.76 11.98 -44.87
N SER A 530 -3.24 11.18 -45.80
CA SER A 530 -2.32 10.08 -45.50
C SER A 530 -1.09 10.13 -46.41
N GLU A 531 0.10 10.23 -45.82
CA GLU A 531 1.40 10.14 -46.50
C GLU A 531 2.12 8.86 -46.10
N ILE A 532 2.45 8.02 -47.07
CA ILE A 532 3.17 6.76 -46.89
C ILE A 532 4.41 6.81 -47.77
N ARG A 533 5.57 7.15 -47.18
CA ARG A 533 6.82 7.40 -47.91
C ARG A 533 8.02 6.59 -47.42
N ASP A 534 8.88 6.18 -48.34
CA ASP A 534 10.20 5.62 -48.01
C ASP A 534 10.16 4.38 -47.07
N ASN A 535 9.07 3.62 -47.07
CA ASN A 535 8.91 2.45 -46.19
C ASN A 535 9.38 1.16 -46.87
N VAL A 536 9.76 0.17 -46.04
CA VAL A 536 9.90 -1.24 -46.42
C VAL A 536 8.65 -1.98 -46.01
N LEU A 537 7.87 -2.44 -46.98
CA LEU A 537 6.58 -3.10 -46.77
C LEU A 537 6.70 -4.59 -47.09
N ASN A 538 6.51 -5.45 -46.10
CA ASN A 538 6.48 -6.91 -46.24
C ASN A 538 5.11 -7.42 -45.78
N LEU A 539 4.11 -7.34 -46.66
CA LEU A 539 2.71 -7.59 -46.34
C LEU A 539 2.19 -8.86 -47.02
N SER A 540 1.73 -9.82 -46.22
CA SER A 540 1.14 -11.07 -46.74
C SER A 540 -0.28 -10.90 -47.28
N GLY A 541 -0.92 -9.76 -47.00
CA GLY A 541 -2.14 -9.27 -47.63
C GLY A 541 -1.81 -8.04 -48.47
N GLY A 542 -2.24 -6.85 -48.02
CA GLY A 542 -2.11 -5.62 -48.81
C GLY A 542 -2.04 -4.34 -47.98
N LEU A 543 -1.95 -3.23 -48.71
CA LEU A 543 -1.97 -1.87 -48.16
C LEU A 543 -3.35 -1.26 -48.38
N ASN A 544 -4.01 -0.81 -47.30
CA ASN A 544 -5.26 -0.07 -47.33
C ASN A 544 -4.99 1.36 -46.85
N ALA A 545 -5.04 2.33 -47.75
CA ALA A 545 -4.76 3.73 -47.43
C ALA A 545 -6.00 4.60 -47.66
N ASN A 546 -6.48 5.21 -46.58
CA ASN A 546 -7.68 6.05 -46.60
C ASN A 546 -7.33 7.49 -46.21
N GLY A 547 -7.88 8.44 -46.96
CA GLY A 547 -7.84 9.88 -46.75
C GLY A 547 -9.23 10.46 -46.99
N THR A 548 -9.82 11.07 -45.96
CA THR A 548 -11.21 11.55 -45.99
C THR A 548 -11.35 12.98 -46.54
N ASP A 549 -10.26 13.73 -46.66
CA ASP A 549 -10.30 15.11 -47.13
C ASP A 549 -10.41 15.18 -48.67
N THR A 550 -11.65 15.29 -49.15
CA THR A 550 -11.92 15.42 -50.58
C THR A 550 -11.54 16.77 -51.18
N SER A 551 -11.12 17.74 -50.35
CA SER A 551 -10.68 19.06 -50.83
C SER A 551 -9.22 19.08 -51.30
N VAL A 552 -8.44 18.07 -50.94
CA VAL A 552 -7.03 17.94 -51.36
C VAL A 552 -6.95 17.14 -52.64
N GLU A 553 -6.14 17.61 -53.59
CA GLU A 553 -5.98 16.98 -54.92
C GLU A 553 -5.47 15.53 -54.84
N ASN A 554 -4.70 15.20 -53.80
CA ASN A 554 -4.27 13.84 -53.48
C ASN A 554 -4.37 13.61 -51.96
N PRO A 555 -5.52 13.18 -51.43
CA PRO A 555 -5.68 12.94 -49.99
C PRO A 555 -4.85 11.76 -49.48
N VAL A 556 -4.33 10.95 -50.39
CA VAL A 556 -3.44 9.83 -50.09
C VAL A 556 -2.24 9.92 -51.02
N ILE A 557 -1.03 9.92 -50.46
CA ILE A 557 0.25 9.90 -51.17
C ILE A 557 1.00 8.64 -50.79
N ILE A 558 1.33 7.81 -51.79
CA ILE A 558 2.12 6.58 -51.64
C ILE A 558 3.31 6.69 -52.59
N SER A 559 4.52 6.91 -52.07
CA SER A 559 5.71 7.12 -52.91
C SER A 559 6.99 6.54 -52.30
N ASN A 560 7.92 6.09 -53.14
CA ASN A 560 9.24 5.58 -52.75
C ASN A 560 9.22 4.40 -51.76
N ASN A 561 8.12 3.66 -51.68
CA ASN A 561 8.06 2.45 -50.88
C ASN A 561 8.68 1.27 -51.65
N LYS A 562 9.28 0.33 -50.91
CA LYS A 562 9.87 -0.90 -51.45
C LYS A 562 9.41 -2.13 -50.67
N GLY A 563 9.65 -3.32 -51.22
CA GLY A 563 9.36 -4.59 -50.55
C GLY A 563 8.36 -5.44 -51.31
N LEU A 564 7.61 -6.28 -50.59
CA LEU A 564 6.69 -7.27 -51.13
C LEU A 564 5.29 -7.09 -50.52
N ILE A 565 4.28 -6.92 -51.38
CA ILE A 565 2.88 -6.98 -50.98
C ILE A 565 2.12 -7.99 -51.84
N ASN A 566 1.25 -8.79 -51.22
CA ASN A 566 0.59 -9.90 -51.93
C ASN A 566 -0.63 -9.47 -52.75
N THR A 567 -1.34 -8.41 -52.34
CA THR A 567 -2.52 -7.90 -53.03
C THR A 567 -2.29 -6.46 -53.48
N THR A 568 -3.07 -6.03 -54.47
CA THR A 568 -3.06 -4.64 -54.94
C THR A 568 -3.47 -3.69 -53.81
N PRO A 569 -2.74 -2.59 -53.58
CA PRO A 569 -3.15 -1.61 -52.59
C PRO A 569 -4.51 -1.00 -52.93
N SER A 570 -5.30 -0.73 -51.89
CA SER A 570 -6.53 0.04 -51.98
C SER A 570 -6.26 1.47 -51.50
N VAL A 571 -6.65 2.45 -52.31
CA VAL A 571 -6.60 3.88 -51.99
C VAL A 571 -8.03 4.42 -51.99
N ASN A 572 -8.56 4.79 -50.83
CA ASN A 572 -9.96 5.21 -50.67
C ASN A 572 -10.97 4.21 -51.28
N GLY A 573 -10.70 2.91 -51.12
CA GLY A 573 -11.53 1.84 -51.69
C GLY A 573 -11.33 1.59 -53.20
N ARG A 574 -10.40 2.29 -53.85
CA ARG A 574 -10.09 2.14 -55.29
C ARG A 574 -8.74 1.46 -55.50
N TYR A 575 -8.60 0.72 -56.60
CA TYR A 575 -7.37 0.01 -56.96
C TYR A 575 -6.78 0.66 -58.23
N ASP A 576 -5.66 1.39 -58.11
CA ASP A 576 -4.92 1.98 -59.25
C ASP A 576 -3.47 1.50 -59.24
N THR A 577 -3.28 0.26 -59.71
CA THR A 577 -1.98 -0.43 -59.72
C THR A 577 -0.94 0.34 -60.53
N GLY A 578 -1.35 1.00 -61.63
CA GLY A 578 -0.45 1.67 -62.55
C GLY A 578 0.20 2.93 -61.96
N LYS A 579 -0.60 3.79 -61.31
CA LYS A 579 -0.07 4.97 -60.60
C LYS A 579 0.84 4.56 -59.45
N ILE A 580 0.42 3.56 -58.66
CA ILE A 580 1.18 3.10 -57.49
C ILE A 580 2.56 2.58 -57.89
N LEU A 581 2.66 1.69 -58.89
CA LEU A 581 3.94 1.11 -59.30
C LEU A 581 4.89 2.16 -59.90
N ARG A 582 4.35 3.17 -60.59
CA ARG A 582 5.17 4.27 -61.12
C ARG A 582 5.81 5.10 -60.01
N ASP A 583 5.05 5.36 -58.95
CA ASP A 583 5.51 6.19 -57.82
C ASP A 583 6.32 5.36 -56.79
N ASN A 584 6.31 4.02 -56.92
CA ASN A 584 6.98 3.05 -56.05
C ASN A 584 7.66 1.95 -56.89
N PRO A 585 8.71 2.30 -57.67
CA PRO A 585 9.29 1.40 -58.67
C PRO A 585 9.90 0.12 -58.08
N ASP A 586 10.29 0.14 -56.80
CA ASP A 586 10.89 -0.99 -56.08
C ASP A 586 9.87 -1.80 -55.24
N LEU A 587 8.57 -1.50 -55.37
CA LEU A 587 7.51 -2.24 -54.70
C LEU A 587 7.01 -3.39 -55.59
N VAL A 588 7.11 -4.62 -55.09
CA VAL A 588 6.64 -5.81 -55.81
C VAL A 588 5.23 -6.19 -55.36
N ILE A 589 4.29 -6.26 -56.31
CA ILE A 589 2.91 -6.71 -56.08
C ILE A 589 2.76 -8.11 -56.69
N VAL A 590 2.53 -9.13 -55.85
CA VAL A 590 2.49 -10.54 -56.30
C VAL A 590 1.24 -10.87 -57.09
N ASN A 591 0.07 -10.47 -56.59
CA ASN A 591 -1.21 -10.66 -57.26
C ASN A 591 -1.80 -9.29 -57.64
N PRO A 592 -1.25 -8.63 -58.67
CA PRO A 592 -1.82 -7.39 -59.15
C PRO A 592 -3.20 -7.68 -59.73
N ILE A 593 -4.20 -6.91 -59.30
CA ILE A 593 -5.45 -6.78 -60.01
C ILE A 593 -5.08 -6.03 -61.28
N ASN A 594 -5.05 -6.75 -62.39
CA ASN A 594 -4.87 -6.16 -63.70
C ASN A 594 -6.06 -5.24 -63.92
N ASP A 595 -5.78 -3.95 -63.87
CA ASP A 595 -6.73 -2.87 -64.08
C ASP A 595 -7.65 -3.24 -65.26
N VAL A 596 -8.94 -3.34 -64.97
CA VAL A 596 -9.97 -3.72 -65.95
C VAL A 596 -10.04 -2.53 -66.90
N THR A 597 -9.32 -2.64 -68.01
CA THR A 597 -9.19 -1.59 -69.02
C THR A 597 -10.56 -0.95 -69.32
N ASN A 598 -10.69 0.33 -68.93
CA ASN A 598 -11.54 1.37 -69.52
C ASN A 598 -12.64 0.87 -70.49
N ASN A 599 -13.84 0.57 -69.96
CA ASN A 599 -15.11 1.20 -70.37
C ASN A 599 -16.39 0.58 -69.77
N ASP A 600 -16.35 -0.59 -69.11
CA ASP A 600 -17.59 -1.23 -68.60
C ASP A 600 -17.76 -1.22 -67.07
N ALA A 601 -16.83 -0.64 -66.32
CA ALA A 601 -16.92 -0.57 -64.85
C ALA A 601 -17.97 0.43 -64.33
N ARG A 602 -18.64 1.20 -65.21
CA ARG A 602 -19.79 2.04 -64.83
C ARG A 602 -21.11 1.26 -64.81
N THR A 603 -21.15 0.01 -65.27
CA THR A 603 -22.42 -0.74 -65.44
C THR A 603 -22.48 -2.06 -64.66
N ILE A 604 -21.39 -2.55 -64.06
CA ILE A 604 -21.39 -3.88 -63.41
C ILE A 604 -21.17 -3.82 -61.89
N LEU A 605 -20.69 -2.70 -61.34
CA LEU A 605 -20.54 -2.52 -59.88
C LEU A 605 -21.73 -1.83 -59.20
N GLU A 606 -22.70 -1.31 -59.94
CA GLU A 606 -23.99 -0.91 -59.38
C GLU A 606 -24.95 -2.11 -59.19
N ASP A 607 -24.72 -3.25 -59.86
CA ASP A 607 -25.72 -4.34 -59.91
C ASP A 607 -25.47 -5.50 -58.91
N THR A 608 -24.41 -5.43 -58.08
CA THR A 608 -24.15 -6.47 -57.06
C THR A 608 -23.80 -5.97 -55.64
N ILE A 609 -23.73 -4.65 -55.40
CA ILE A 609 -23.48 -4.08 -54.05
C ILE A 609 -24.63 -3.15 -53.57
N TYR A 610 -25.83 -3.24 -54.16
CA TYR A 610 -27.05 -2.61 -53.62
C TYR A 610 -28.28 -3.53 -53.71
N LYS A 611 -28.33 -4.59 -52.89
CA LYS A 611 -29.59 -5.31 -52.57
C LYS A 611 -29.73 -5.67 -51.09
N TYR A 612 -29.49 -4.70 -50.21
CA TYR A 612 -29.93 -4.83 -48.81
C TYR A 612 -30.69 -3.63 -48.25
N ASN A 613 -30.98 -2.59 -49.04
CA ASN A 613 -31.66 -1.38 -48.55
C ASN A 613 -32.80 -0.86 -49.46
N ASP A 614 -33.53 -1.73 -50.14
CA ASP A 614 -34.78 -1.31 -50.80
C ASP A 614 -35.95 -2.24 -50.47
N TRP A 615 -36.55 -1.98 -49.32
CA TRP A 615 -37.87 -2.49 -48.91
C TRP A 615 -38.84 -1.36 -48.59
N LEU A 616 -38.47 -0.09 -48.85
CA LEU A 616 -39.32 1.08 -48.62
C LEU A 616 -39.02 2.20 -49.62
N SER A 617 -39.33 2.02 -50.89
CA SER A 617 -39.80 3.15 -51.70
C SER A 617 -40.80 2.74 -52.78
N GLN A 618 -42.02 3.24 -52.62
CA GLN A 618 -43.08 3.21 -53.62
C GLN A 618 -42.80 4.25 -54.70
N LYS A 619 -42.89 3.84 -55.98
CA LYS A 619 -43.46 4.54 -57.16
C LYS A 619 -42.83 3.96 -58.45
N ASP A 620 -43.52 3.73 -59.56
CA ASP A 620 -44.74 4.32 -60.11
C ASP A 620 -45.48 3.34 -61.04
N GLY A 621 -46.72 3.73 -61.35
CA GLY A 621 -47.73 3.06 -62.18
C GLY A 621 -47.29 2.26 -63.40
N VAL A 622 -47.89 1.08 -63.50
CA VAL A 622 -48.34 0.50 -64.78
C VAL A 622 -49.84 0.29 -64.67
N ASP A 623 -50.56 1.01 -65.53
CA ASP A 623 -52.01 0.94 -65.72
C ASP A 623 -52.35 -0.31 -66.55
N LEU A 624 -52.99 -1.30 -65.91
CA LEU A 624 -53.73 -2.35 -66.59
C LEU A 624 -55.11 -2.46 -65.93
N ARG A 625 -56.09 -1.85 -66.58
CA ARG A 625 -57.53 -2.05 -66.37
C ARG A 625 -57.96 -3.47 -66.74
N LEU A 626 -59.12 -3.83 -66.18
CA LEU A 626 -59.97 -5.04 -66.30
C LEU A 626 -59.86 -5.91 -65.03
N GLU A 627 -60.92 -6.33 -64.35
CA GLU A 627 -62.37 -6.10 -64.36
C GLU A 627 -62.86 -6.67 -63.00
N ASP A 628 -64.05 -6.28 -62.57
CA ASP A 628 -64.77 -6.85 -61.42
C ASP A 628 -64.62 -8.38 -61.29
N THR A 629 -64.31 -8.89 -60.10
CA THR A 629 -65.15 -9.87 -59.38
C THR A 629 -64.59 -10.28 -58.00
N ASP A 630 -65.53 -10.29 -57.06
CA ASP A 630 -65.64 -11.12 -55.87
C ASP A 630 -64.73 -10.96 -54.65
N GLN A 631 -65.41 -10.46 -53.62
CA GLN A 631 -65.17 -10.63 -52.20
C GLN A 631 -64.94 -12.10 -51.83
N GLY A 632 -63.92 -12.36 -51.01
CA GLY A 632 -63.72 -13.69 -50.43
C GLY A 632 -62.54 -13.75 -49.47
N THR A 633 -62.82 -13.45 -48.19
CA THR A 633 -62.21 -14.10 -47.00
C THR A 633 -60.69 -14.32 -47.00
N LEU A 634 -59.93 -13.32 -46.52
CA LEU A 634 -58.56 -13.48 -46.04
C LEU A 634 -58.50 -13.26 -44.52
N GLY A 635 -59.38 -13.97 -43.79
CA GLY A 635 -59.60 -13.79 -42.35
C GLY A 635 -59.28 -15.01 -41.48
N GLU A 636 -58.91 -16.16 -42.05
CA GLU A 636 -58.80 -17.42 -41.27
C GLU A 636 -57.43 -18.12 -41.34
N ASP A 637 -56.48 -17.66 -42.16
CA ASP A 637 -55.15 -18.32 -42.28
C ASP A 637 -54.02 -17.69 -41.44
N LEU A 638 -54.29 -16.59 -40.72
CA LEU A 638 -53.30 -15.95 -39.83
C LEU A 638 -53.37 -16.43 -38.37
N GLU A 639 -54.37 -17.25 -37.98
CA GLU A 639 -54.45 -17.85 -36.64
C GLU A 639 -53.92 -19.30 -36.56
N LYS A 640 -53.58 -19.92 -37.70
CA LYS A 640 -53.01 -21.29 -37.74
C LYS A 640 -51.49 -21.37 -37.70
N LEU A 641 -50.79 -20.24 -37.84
CA LEU A 641 -49.31 -20.17 -37.76
C LEU A 641 -48.78 -19.77 -36.39
N ARG A 642 -49.65 -19.54 -35.39
CA ARG A 642 -49.26 -19.09 -34.05
C ARG A 642 -49.11 -20.21 -33.00
N ASN A 643 -49.48 -21.47 -33.30
CA ASN A 643 -49.60 -22.51 -32.27
C ASN A 643 -48.80 -23.81 -32.42
N ASP A 644 -47.99 -24.02 -33.47
CA ASP A 644 -47.18 -25.25 -33.57
C ASP A 644 -45.72 -24.94 -33.92
N ASN A 645 -44.87 -24.81 -32.89
CA ASN A 645 -43.44 -25.19 -32.88
C ASN A 645 -42.80 -24.86 -31.51
N PHE A 646 -43.21 -25.55 -30.45
CA PHE A 646 -42.36 -25.73 -29.28
C PHE A 646 -41.41 -26.90 -29.55
N ALA A 647 -40.22 -26.60 -30.07
CA ALA A 647 -39.10 -27.53 -29.99
C ALA A 647 -38.52 -27.45 -28.57
N THR A 648 -38.79 -28.47 -27.77
CA THR A 648 -38.05 -28.76 -26.55
C THR A 648 -36.59 -29.07 -26.91
N VAL A 649 -35.68 -28.14 -26.62
CA VAL A 649 -34.24 -28.43 -26.65
C VAL A 649 -33.85 -29.07 -25.32
N SER A 650 -33.63 -30.38 -25.36
CA SER A 650 -32.91 -31.10 -24.30
C SER A 650 -31.45 -30.65 -24.34
N VAL A 651 -31.04 -29.82 -23.38
CA VAL A 651 -29.64 -29.43 -23.22
C VAL A 651 -28.91 -30.60 -22.55
N SER A 652 -28.11 -31.34 -23.31
CA SER A 652 -27.11 -32.23 -22.74
C SER A 652 -26.01 -31.41 -22.06
N GLN A 653 -25.58 -31.90 -20.90
CA GLN A 653 -24.65 -31.31 -19.94
C GLN A 653 -23.57 -30.39 -20.53
N ILE A 654 -23.56 -29.14 -20.07
CA ILE A 654 -22.40 -28.24 -20.17
C ILE A 654 -21.49 -28.54 -18.96
N PRO A 655 -20.18 -28.81 -19.15
CA PRO A 655 -19.24 -28.97 -18.05
C PRO A 655 -19.18 -27.71 -17.18
N ALA A 656 -19.12 -27.87 -15.86
CA ALA A 656 -18.94 -26.76 -14.93
C ALA A 656 -17.65 -25.99 -15.26
N GLY A 657 -17.76 -24.67 -15.50
CA GLY A 657 -16.60 -23.78 -15.65
C GLY A 657 -16.45 -23.02 -16.98
N LYS A 658 -17.46 -22.99 -17.88
CA LYS A 658 -17.41 -22.11 -19.06
C LYS A 658 -18.60 -21.15 -19.14
N THR A 659 -18.28 -19.86 -19.20
CA THR A 659 -19.22 -18.75 -19.40
C THR A 659 -19.43 -18.56 -20.91
N ILE A 660 -20.69 -18.58 -21.36
CA ILE A 660 -21.05 -18.12 -22.70
C ILE A 660 -21.27 -16.61 -22.58
N VAL A 661 -20.39 -15.81 -23.19
CA VAL A 661 -20.57 -14.37 -23.29
C VAL A 661 -21.36 -14.09 -24.56
N VAL A 662 -22.60 -13.62 -24.40
CA VAL A 662 -23.42 -13.08 -25.49
C VAL A 662 -23.36 -11.57 -25.36
N GLU A 663 -22.68 -10.89 -26.28
CA GLU A 663 -22.71 -9.43 -26.37
C GLU A 663 -24.08 -8.99 -26.87
N ALA A 664 -24.87 -8.40 -25.97
CA ALA A 664 -26.17 -7.83 -26.32
C ALA A 664 -26.01 -6.35 -26.73
N PRO A 665 -26.73 -5.88 -27.76
CA PRO A 665 -26.70 -4.47 -28.16
C PRO A 665 -27.18 -3.55 -27.02
N SER A 666 -26.64 -2.34 -26.97
CA SER A 666 -26.81 -1.35 -25.90
C SER A 666 -28.28 -0.98 -25.57
N SER A 667 -29.23 -1.21 -26.48
CA SER A 667 -30.67 -1.07 -26.22
C SER A 667 -31.24 -2.15 -25.27
N LEU A 668 -30.66 -3.35 -25.26
CA LEU A 668 -31.05 -4.43 -24.34
C LEU A 668 -30.49 -4.17 -22.93
N MET A 669 -29.29 -3.59 -22.83
CA MET A 669 -28.64 -3.25 -21.56
C MET A 669 -29.37 -2.13 -20.80
N LEU A 670 -29.90 -1.13 -21.52
CA LEU A 670 -30.76 -0.10 -20.94
C LEU A 670 -32.05 -0.69 -20.35
N THR A 671 -32.59 -1.70 -21.03
CA THR A 671 -33.81 -2.40 -20.62
C THR A 671 -33.57 -3.26 -19.38
N GLN A 672 -32.40 -3.90 -19.25
CA GLN A 672 -32.04 -4.71 -18.09
C GLN A 672 -31.79 -3.86 -16.83
N CYS A 673 -31.03 -2.76 -16.93
CA CYS A 673 -30.84 -1.83 -15.80
C CYS A 673 -32.19 -1.27 -15.32
N LYS A 674 -33.07 -0.86 -16.24
CA LYS A 674 -34.41 -0.35 -15.90
C LYS A 674 -35.30 -1.41 -15.25
N ALA A 675 -35.30 -2.65 -15.76
CA ALA A 675 -36.09 -3.74 -15.18
C ALA A 675 -35.65 -4.10 -13.74
N VAL A 676 -34.34 -4.07 -13.46
CA VAL A 676 -33.79 -4.31 -12.11
C VAL A 676 -34.17 -3.17 -11.16
N ILE A 677 -34.07 -1.92 -11.61
CA ILE A 677 -34.47 -0.75 -10.82
C ILE A 677 -35.97 -0.80 -10.52
N ASP A 678 -36.81 -1.10 -11.52
CA ASP A 678 -38.28 -1.13 -11.35
C ASP A 678 -38.71 -2.29 -10.44
N SER A 679 -38.05 -3.45 -10.53
CA SER A 679 -38.29 -4.59 -9.63
C SER A 679 -37.96 -4.24 -8.18
N LEU A 680 -36.79 -3.64 -7.92
CA LEU A 680 -36.37 -3.28 -6.57
C LEU A 680 -37.13 -2.08 -6.02
N ALA A 681 -37.53 -1.14 -6.88
CA ALA A 681 -38.40 -0.04 -6.52
C ALA A 681 -39.75 -0.54 -6.01
N SER A 682 -40.33 -1.55 -6.66
CA SER A 682 -41.56 -2.21 -6.20
C SER A 682 -41.36 -2.94 -4.87
N GLU A 683 -40.27 -3.70 -4.73
CA GLU A 683 -39.97 -4.48 -3.53
C GLU A 683 -39.77 -3.61 -2.28
N HIS A 684 -39.12 -2.44 -2.45
CA HIS A 684 -38.79 -1.52 -1.36
C HIS A 684 -39.77 -0.34 -1.23
N ASN A 685 -40.90 -0.36 -1.95
CA ASN A 685 -41.91 0.71 -1.97
C ASN A 685 -41.31 2.11 -2.27
N VAL A 686 -40.41 2.19 -3.25
CA VAL A 686 -39.83 3.46 -3.69
C VAL A 686 -40.91 4.28 -4.39
N THR A 687 -41.13 5.52 -3.97
CA THR A 687 -42.19 6.36 -4.54
C THR A 687 -41.78 6.85 -5.93
N ASP A 688 -42.74 7.05 -6.84
CA ASP A 688 -42.47 7.60 -8.17
C ASP A 688 -41.82 8.98 -8.09
N ALA A 689 -42.22 9.80 -7.10
CA ALA A 689 -41.60 11.10 -6.85
C ALA A 689 -40.10 10.98 -6.51
N ASP A 690 -39.71 9.96 -5.72
CA ASP A 690 -38.31 9.73 -5.38
C ASP A 690 -37.52 9.10 -6.54
N ARG A 691 -38.15 8.23 -7.34
CA ARG A 691 -37.55 7.70 -8.58
C ARG A 691 -37.22 8.81 -9.57
N ASP A 692 -38.06 9.84 -9.64
CA ASP A 692 -37.90 10.97 -10.57
C ASP A 692 -36.98 12.08 -10.05
N THR A 693 -36.63 12.08 -8.76
CA THR A 693 -35.90 13.21 -8.12
C THR A 693 -34.59 12.84 -7.44
N LEU A 694 -34.36 11.57 -7.08
CA LEU A 694 -33.17 11.12 -6.37
C LEU A 694 -32.24 10.31 -7.26
N SER A 695 -30.92 10.43 -7.03
CA SER A 695 -29.95 9.53 -7.66
C SER A 695 -30.06 8.11 -7.10
N ILE A 696 -29.52 7.11 -7.79
CA ILE A 696 -29.52 5.71 -7.32
C ILE A 696 -28.89 5.58 -5.93
N GLU A 697 -27.78 6.28 -5.67
CA GLU A 697 -27.13 6.28 -4.35
C GLU A 697 -28.01 6.91 -3.26
N GLN A 698 -28.77 7.95 -3.61
CA GLN A 698 -29.74 8.57 -2.71
C GLN A 698 -30.93 7.65 -2.44
N ILE A 699 -31.39 6.90 -3.45
CA ILE A 699 -32.46 5.88 -3.31
C ILE A 699 -31.96 4.74 -2.40
N ILE A 700 -30.77 4.19 -2.67
CA ILE A 700 -30.15 3.13 -1.85
C ILE A 700 -30.04 3.55 -0.39
N ARG A 701 -29.58 4.78 -0.12
CA ARG A 701 -29.47 5.32 1.25
C ARG A 701 -30.82 5.58 1.90
N LYS A 702 -31.78 6.18 1.17
CA LYS A 702 -33.10 6.55 1.71
C LYS A 702 -33.94 5.32 2.04
N TYR A 703 -33.94 4.32 1.17
CA TYR A 703 -34.73 3.10 1.30
C TYR A 703 -33.96 1.93 1.93
N LYS A 704 -32.69 2.15 2.32
CA LYS A 704 -31.83 1.18 3.03
C LYS A 704 -31.71 -0.16 2.31
N PHE A 705 -31.40 -0.10 1.01
CA PHE A 705 -31.17 -1.31 0.22
C PHE A 705 -30.04 -2.10 0.86
N ASN A 706 -30.21 -3.42 1.01
CA ASN A 706 -29.17 -4.26 1.57
C ASN A 706 -27.99 -4.39 0.57
N ALA A 707 -26.89 -5.01 1.03
CA ALA A 707 -25.69 -5.16 0.21
C ALA A 707 -25.93 -5.96 -1.08
N ILE A 708 -26.87 -6.92 -1.06
CA ILE A 708 -27.21 -7.76 -2.22
C ILE A 708 -27.95 -6.93 -3.27
N ASP A 709 -28.94 -6.13 -2.87
CA ASP A 709 -29.70 -5.29 -3.79
C ASP A 709 -28.85 -4.16 -4.38
N SER A 710 -27.95 -3.59 -3.57
CA SER A 710 -26.97 -2.60 -4.03
C SER A 710 -26.00 -3.19 -5.07
N ALA A 711 -25.55 -4.43 -4.84
CA ALA A 711 -24.70 -5.14 -5.79
C ALA A 711 -25.47 -5.50 -7.08
N ARG A 712 -26.74 -5.88 -6.99
CA ARG A 712 -27.60 -6.17 -8.16
C ARG A 712 -27.80 -4.95 -9.04
N ILE A 713 -28.03 -3.76 -8.46
CA ILE A 713 -28.16 -2.51 -9.22
C ILE A 713 -26.83 -2.11 -9.85
N THR A 714 -25.74 -2.18 -9.07
CA THR A 714 -24.41 -1.84 -9.56
C THR A 714 -24.06 -2.74 -10.74
N ALA A 715 -24.19 -4.06 -10.59
CA ALA A 715 -23.90 -5.02 -11.67
C ALA A 715 -24.78 -4.79 -12.91
N ALA A 716 -26.08 -4.51 -12.75
CA ALA A 716 -26.99 -4.29 -13.88
C ALA A 716 -26.76 -2.96 -14.62
N CYS A 717 -26.21 -1.94 -13.96
CA CYS A 717 -26.09 -0.59 -14.51
C CYS A 717 -24.63 -0.14 -14.77
N THR A 718 -23.62 -0.94 -14.42
CA THR A 718 -22.18 -0.61 -14.64
C THR A 718 -21.85 -0.38 -16.12
N GLN A 719 -22.58 -1.01 -17.05
CA GLN A 719 -22.33 -0.90 -18.49
C GLN A 719 -23.14 0.20 -19.20
N VAL A 720 -23.92 1.00 -18.46
CA VAL A 720 -24.72 2.11 -19.02
C VAL A 720 -24.45 3.41 -18.24
N PRO A 721 -23.27 4.04 -18.43
CA PRO A 721 -22.85 5.19 -17.62
C PRO A 721 -23.78 6.40 -17.74
N GLU A 722 -24.47 6.55 -18.87
CA GLU A 722 -25.40 7.67 -19.11
C GLU A 722 -26.79 7.47 -18.47
N ALA A 723 -27.22 6.23 -18.19
CA ALA A 723 -28.50 5.99 -17.48
C ALA A 723 -28.46 6.48 -16.02
N LEU A 724 -27.26 6.62 -15.46
CA LEU A 724 -27.02 7.13 -14.11
C LEU A 724 -27.00 8.67 -14.03
N LYS A 725 -27.05 9.37 -15.17
CA LYS A 725 -27.05 10.83 -15.26
C LYS A 725 -28.31 11.35 -15.92
N THR A 726 -29.40 11.43 -15.17
CA THR A 726 -30.50 12.37 -15.49
C THR A 726 -30.57 13.39 -14.35
N LYS A 727 -30.21 14.65 -14.60
CA LYS A 727 -31.13 15.63 -15.17
C LYS A 727 -30.50 16.61 -16.18
N PRO A 728 -31.27 17.01 -17.21
CA PRO A 728 -31.16 18.34 -17.78
C PRO A 728 -31.76 19.38 -16.81
N GLN A 729 -31.07 20.50 -16.62
CA GLN A 729 -31.61 21.66 -15.90
C GLN A 729 -32.84 22.22 -16.65
N LYS A 730 -33.95 22.40 -15.92
CA LYS A 730 -35.08 23.20 -16.42
C LYS A 730 -34.67 24.68 -16.45
N LYS A 731 -34.89 25.33 -17.60
CA LYS A 731 -35.11 26.78 -17.69
C LYS A 731 -36.51 27.12 -17.16
#